data_AF-A0A6M0IBU3-F1
#
_entry.id   AF-A0A6M0IBU3-F1
#
_cell.length_a   1.000
_cell.length_b   1.000
_cell.length_c   1.000
_cell.angle_alpha   90.00
_cell.angle_beta   90.00
_cell.angle_gamma   90.00
#
_symmetry.space_group_name_H-M   'P 1'
#
loop_
_entity.id
_entity.type
_entity.pdbx_description
1 polymer ?
#
loop_
_entity_poly.entity_id
_entity_poly.type
_entity_poly.pdbx_seq_one_letter_code
_entity_poly.pdbx_strand_id
1 'polypeptide(L)'
;MAFYIRVLVAFLSGMLPFFSLAQRAPVTDPPVCGTPDLTDSKRRALSSEAAFALSEKQASGQPTTGVAYVPIRPHIYRRSDGTGGLTLDKLNNIIAITNSYYQLNGSGIQFYFCGTSPEYIDNDNLYNSFPAYNETITNGHDALNAMNQYYVNGFNQSGLGGYANFPANNINSTRSFILNESDEIDLANRLLPHELGHSFNLYHTFGNSGSGTTELVTRGAGANCTIAGDELCDTPADPYGLSGANVPYINGCQTYTGSATDANGERYAPSISNIMSYYFPCTHDFTPGQYERMQAGLALRQTHTAYSLDCPATSVPAPTNVAATISNGNVVISWQDNGSTEMGYFIERSTAPATNFVPIGGVGANRTTYTDTRATALTTYYYRIRPSNSTTQGISTTGSITTPPCRPTYNAYACTGGDGLDGFVINGAVISQSSGCSAGGYSAGSVVSGTVLAGQSASFTAKLLPSSYKQGVTIWADLDRDGLFDSTKNELLYKTSALVTGQFSGNLVLPATLTTGPMTIRVIVAYNVIPTDACGSYLYGETEDYQVLVAGAASADLSLRMQTDIRTPALNQPVSFSVTIQNNGPDNATNISWQNNLPPNFSFVSGETGVINSGSSVGGSGISIATGASATFVYQLKPTQPGLYLNSAQILTSSLPDPTSQPGSGTGDGQDDTATIDIRTNDNNTTVFSSPNPNQTPLPTTIPNQPAPDPAKADLSLQFRVSTRTPNVGQPVTFTVIVANAGGISAGAIVVRDTLQGMSFVNSPTGASSVGSGNNYTIIEGTINSLAAGSTAQIIFTAMPSAVGYLTNAAQIWSANTPDPDSTPGSATPTGNNLNGEDDVSAVDMRVVP
;
A
#
# COMPACT_ATOMS: atom_id res chain seq x y z
N MET A 1 -30.44 -61.10 45.79
CA MET A 1 -31.05 -60.17 44.81
C MET A 1 -30.77 -58.76 45.33
N ALA A 2 -29.61 -58.18 44.99
CA ALA A 2 -29.38 -57.21 43.89
C ALA A 2 -29.97 -55.83 44.23
N PHE A 3 -29.27 -54.69 44.31
CA PHE A 3 -27.90 -54.27 43.90
C PHE A 3 -27.53 -52.96 44.64
N TYR A 4 -26.22 -52.65 44.76
CA TYR A 4 -25.69 -51.31 45.09
C TYR A 4 -24.38 -51.08 44.31
N ILE A 5 -24.11 -49.79 43.97
CA ILE A 5 -22.81 -49.15 43.58
C ILE A 5 -22.56 -48.77 42.09
N ARG A 6 -22.43 -47.42 41.91
CA ARG A 6 -21.57 -46.56 41.03
C ARG A 6 -21.96 -46.13 39.58
N VAL A 7 -22.15 -44.79 39.48
CA VAL A 7 -21.51 -43.78 38.58
C VAL A 7 -21.65 -43.91 37.06
N LEU A 8 -22.34 -42.93 36.44
CA LEU A 8 -21.79 -42.13 35.32
C LEU A 8 -22.53 -40.78 35.17
N VAL A 9 -21.73 -39.75 34.85
CA VAL A 9 -22.07 -38.35 34.63
C VAL A 9 -22.69 -38.17 33.23
N ALA A 10 -23.76 -37.39 33.10
CA ALA A 10 -24.27 -36.89 31.82
C ALA A 10 -24.46 -35.38 31.90
N PHE A 11 -23.50 -34.62 31.35
CA PHE A 11 -23.63 -33.20 31.10
C PHE A 11 -24.39 -33.00 29.79
N LEU A 12 -25.54 -32.33 29.88
CA LEU A 12 -26.28 -31.77 28.76
C LEU A 12 -25.84 -30.30 28.65
N SER A 13 -24.85 -30.00 27.81
CA SER A 13 -24.48 -28.61 27.47
C SER A 13 -25.08 -28.24 26.12
N GLY A 14 -26.06 -27.34 26.18
CA GLY A 14 -26.71 -26.72 25.03
C GLY A 14 -25.75 -25.87 24.21
N MET A 15 -25.98 -25.91 22.91
CA MET A 15 -25.25 -25.17 21.88
C MET A 15 -25.47 -23.66 22.05
N LEU A 16 -24.38 -22.93 22.25
CA LEU A 16 -24.28 -21.48 22.08
C LEU A 16 -23.59 -21.23 20.73
N PRO A 17 -24.11 -20.38 19.83
CA PRO A 17 -23.35 -19.92 18.68
C PRO A 17 -22.41 -18.81 19.18
N PHE A 18 -21.13 -19.13 19.30
CA PHE A 18 -20.08 -18.12 19.41
C PHE A 18 -19.88 -17.51 18.02
N PHE A 19 -20.16 -16.22 17.88
CA PHE A 19 -19.53 -15.42 16.83
C PHE A 19 -18.10 -15.14 17.29
N SER A 20 -17.15 -15.93 16.78
CA SER A 20 -15.76 -15.53 16.75
C SER A 20 -15.55 -14.66 15.50
N LEU A 21 -14.84 -13.54 15.65
CA LEU A 21 -13.88 -13.18 14.60
C LEU A 21 -13.08 -14.46 14.39
N ALA A 22 -13.16 -15.08 13.21
CA ALA A 22 -12.50 -16.34 12.96
C ALA A 22 -10.98 -16.16 13.09
N GLN A 23 -10.45 -16.29 14.32
CA GLN A 23 -9.10 -16.73 14.52
C GLN A 23 -9.03 -18.08 13.84
N ARG A 24 -8.31 -18.12 12.71
CA ARG A 24 -7.96 -19.33 11.98
C ARG A 24 -7.42 -20.32 13.02
N ALA A 25 -8.11 -21.44 13.21
CA ALA A 25 -7.54 -22.54 13.98
C ALA A 25 -6.18 -22.89 13.34
N PRO A 26 -5.14 -23.22 14.12
CA PRO A 26 -3.84 -23.57 13.55
C PRO A 26 -4.05 -24.71 12.56
N VAL A 27 -3.81 -24.41 11.29
CA VAL A 27 -3.94 -25.36 10.18
C VAL A 27 -2.86 -26.42 10.41
N THR A 28 -3.27 -27.68 10.54
CA THR A 28 -2.39 -28.84 10.35
C THR A 28 -1.66 -28.68 9.03
N ASP A 29 -0.32 -28.79 9.02
CA ASP A 29 0.54 -28.45 7.86
C ASP A 29 -0.18 -28.60 6.51
N PRO A 30 -0.48 -27.48 5.83
CA PRO A 30 -1.26 -27.49 4.61
C PRO A 30 -0.54 -28.31 3.52
N PRO A 31 -1.28 -28.94 2.59
CA PRO A 31 -0.66 -29.73 1.54
C PRO A 31 0.29 -28.88 0.68
N VAL A 32 1.47 -29.43 0.38
CA VAL A 32 2.57 -28.72 -0.28
C VAL A 32 2.61 -29.01 -1.78
N CYS A 33 3.23 -28.10 -2.53
CA CYS A 33 3.58 -28.33 -3.92
C CYS A 33 4.59 -29.48 -4.03
N GLY A 34 4.38 -30.34 -5.03
CA GLY A 34 5.26 -31.43 -5.41
C GLY A 34 5.81 -31.29 -6.83
N THR A 35 5.69 -30.12 -7.46
CA THR A 35 6.32 -29.87 -8.76
C THR A 35 7.84 -30.05 -8.63
N PRO A 36 8.46 -31.00 -9.36
CA PRO A 36 9.89 -31.21 -9.27
C PRO A 36 10.66 -29.99 -9.79
N ASP A 37 11.59 -29.49 -8.99
CA ASP A 37 12.43 -28.37 -9.39
C ASP A 37 13.30 -28.73 -10.61
N LEU A 38 13.37 -27.81 -11.56
CA LEU A 38 14.29 -27.92 -12.69
C LEU A 38 15.73 -27.65 -12.26
N THR A 39 16.68 -28.36 -12.85
CA THR A 39 18.09 -28.01 -12.69
C THR A 39 18.34 -26.60 -13.24
N ASP A 40 19.33 -25.87 -12.69
CA ASP A 40 19.64 -24.51 -13.13
C ASP A 40 19.88 -24.37 -14.64
N SER A 41 20.53 -25.37 -15.25
CA SER A 41 20.72 -25.39 -16.70
C SER A 41 19.40 -25.47 -17.47
N LYS A 42 18.44 -26.27 -16.97
CA LYS A 42 17.11 -26.40 -17.58
C LYS A 42 16.26 -25.15 -17.37
N ARG A 43 16.30 -24.52 -16.18
CA ARG A 43 15.58 -23.26 -15.91
C ARG A 43 16.02 -22.15 -16.85
N ARG A 44 17.34 -21.92 -16.96
CA ARG A 44 17.90 -20.92 -17.87
C ARG A 44 17.57 -21.19 -19.34
N ALA A 45 17.67 -22.46 -19.77
CA ALA A 45 17.34 -22.83 -21.14
C ALA A 45 15.86 -22.54 -21.44
N LEU A 46 14.96 -23.00 -20.57
CA LEU A 46 13.52 -22.79 -20.72
C LEU A 46 13.13 -21.31 -20.68
N SER A 47 13.75 -20.53 -19.81
CA SER A 47 13.50 -19.09 -19.69
C SER A 47 13.98 -18.31 -20.90
N SER A 48 15.14 -18.69 -21.46
CA SER A 48 15.63 -18.12 -22.72
C SER A 48 14.71 -18.45 -23.89
N GLU A 49 14.25 -19.71 -23.99
CA GLU A 49 13.31 -20.15 -25.02
C GLU A 49 11.97 -19.39 -24.93
N ALA A 50 11.46 -19.22 -23.70
CA ALA A 50 10.24 -18.47 -23.45
C ALA A 50 10.37 -16.98 -23.79
N ALA A 51 11.48 -16.35 -23.39
CA ALA A 51 11.76 -14.95 -23.73
C ALA A 51 11.88 -14.75 -25.25
N PHE A 52 12.52 -15.70 -25.95
CA PHE A 52 12.60 -15.68 -27.40
C PHE A 52 11.21 -15.78 -28.05
N ALA A 53 10.39 -16.75 -27.64
CA ALA A 53 9.02 -16.90 -28.14
C ALA A 53 8.16 -15.64 -27.92
N LEU A 54 8.30 -14.99 -26.76
CA LEU A 54 7.62 -13.71 -26.50
C LEU A 54 8.09 -12.61 -27.44
N SER A 55 9.40 -12.51 -27.67
CA SER A 55 9.97 -11.51 -28.58
C SER A 55 9.51 -11.71 -30.03
N GLU A 56 9.39 -12.95 -30.50
CA GLU A 56 8.85 -13.27 -31.82
C GLU A 56 7.36 -12.90 -31.93
N LYS A 57 6.58 -13.21 -30.90
CA LYS A 57 5.16 -12.84 -30.82
C LYS A 57 5.01 -11.32 -30.90
N GLN A 58 5.79 -10.55 -30.14
CA GLN A 58 5.81 -9.09 -30.18
C GLN A 58 6.20 -8.56 -31.57
N ALA A 59 7.24 -9.13 -32.19
CA ALA A 59 7.70 -8.73 -33.52
C ALA A 59 6.67 -9.02 -34.64
N SER A 60 5.84 -10.05 -34.46
CA SER A 60 4.78 -10.42 -35.43
C SER A 60 3.55 -9.50 -35.42
N GLY A 61 3.47 -8.55 -34.48
CA GLY A 61 2.29 -7.68 -34.31
C GLY A 61 1.07 -8.37 -33.71
N GLN A 62 1.22 -9.61 -33.21
CA GLN A 62 0.21 -10.29 -32.41
C GLN A 62 -0.09 -9.47 -31.14
N PRO A 63 -1.35 -9.35 -30.71
CA PRO A 63 -1.69 -8.64 -29.49
C PRO A 63 -0.93 -9.21 -28.28
N THR A 64 -0.18 -8.36 -27.62
CA THR A 64 0.50 -8.65 -26.35
C THR A 64 -0.10 -7.89 -25.17
N THR A 65 -1.12 -7.07 -25.44
CA THR A 65 -1.87 -6.29 -24.46
C THR A 65 -3.30 -6.81 -24.36
N GLY A 66 -3.86 -6.81 -23.15
CA GLY A 66 -5.19 -7.36 -22.86
C GLY A 66 -5.16 -8.78 -22.27
N VAL A 67 -6.34 -9.38 -22.13
CA VAL A 67 -6.52 -10.70 -21.51
C VAL A 67 -6.32 -11.81 -22.55
N ALA A 68 -5.35 -12.69 -22.30
CA ALA A 68 -5.17 -13.94 -23.03
C ALA A 68 -6.04 -15.04 -22.42
N TYR A 69 -7.01 -15.53 -23.17
CA TYR A 69 -7.87 -16.61 -22.72
C TYR A 69 -7.21 -17.97 -22.94
N VAL A 70 -7.03 -18.76 -21.88
CA VAL A 70 -6.40 -20.08 -21.94
C VAL A 70 -7.40 -21.18 -21.57
N PRO A 71 -7.67 -22.16 -22.45
CA PRO A 71 -8.62 -23.22 -22.15
C PRO A 71 -8.03 -24.25 -21.17
N ILE A 72 -8.85 -24.64 -20.20
CA ILE A 72 -8.61 -25.75 -19.28
C ILE A 72 -9.60 -26.87 -19.57
N ARG A 73 -9.11 -28.11 -19.68
CA ARG A 73 -9.92 -29.33 -19.66
C ARG A 73 -9.86 -29.94 -18.25
N PRO A 74 -10.95 -29.85 -17.45
CA PRO A 74 -11.00 -30.47 -16.14
C PRO A 74 -11.27 -31.98 -16.25
N HIS A 75 -10.50 -32.76 -15.52
CA HIS A 75 -10.62 -34.21 -15.35
C HIS A 75 -10.83 -34.51 -13.87
N ILE A 76 -11.99 -35.01 -13.50
CA ILE A 76 -12.39 -35.18 -12.10
C ILE A 76 -12.46 -36.66 -11.77
N TYR A 77 -11.54 -37.14 -10.94
CA TYR A 77 -11.62 -38.48 -10.39
C TYR A 77 -12.72 -38.55 -9.33
N ARG A 78 -13.60 -39.54 -9.47
CA ARG A 78 -14.68 -39.82 -8.53
C ARG A 78 -14.87 -41.32 -8.35
N ARG A 79 -15.76 -41.70 -7.44
CA ARG A 79 -16.09 -43.10 -7.18
C ARG A 79 -16.90 -43.68 -8.34
N SER A 80 -16.85 -44.99 -8.53
CA SER A 80 -17.52 -45.66 -9.66
C SER A 80 -19.05 -45.55 -9.62
N ASP A 81 -19.62 -45.20 -8.47
CA ASP A 81 -21.05 -44.91 -8.30
C ASP A 81 -21.44 -43.47 -8.69
N GLY A 82 -20.48 -42.68 -9.17
CA GLY A 82 -20.66 -41.29 -9.59
C GLY A 82 -20.62 -40.28 -8.44
N THR A 83 -20.38 -40.72 -7.21
CA THR A 83 -20.29 -39.85 -6.03
C THR A 83 -18.86 -39.43 -5.71
N GLY A 84 -18.72 -38.36 -4.92
CA GLY A 84 -17.42 -37.80 -4.57
C GLY A 84 -16.80 -36.96 -5.70
N GLY A 85 -15.52 -36.63 -5.54
CA GLY A 85 -14.78 -35.75 -6.45
C GLY A 85 -15.09 -34.27 -6.25
N LEU A 86 -14.43 -33.43 -7.05
CA LEU A 86 -14.60 -31.97 -7.00
C LEU A 86 -15.97 -31.57 -7.59
N THR A 87 -16.73 -30.74 -6.87
CA THR A 87 -18.03 -30.25 -7.36
C THR A 87 -17.84 -29.12 -8.38
N LEU A 88 -18.84 -28.91 -9.25
CA LEU A 88 -18.81 -27.79 -10.20
C LEU A 88 -18.85 -26.42 -9.51
N ASP A 89 -19.61 -26.26 -8.43
CA ASP A 89 -19.63 -25.00 -7.66
C ASP A 89 -18.21 -24.64 -7.20
N LYS A 90 -17.53 -25.60 -6.59
CA LYS A 90 -16.15 -25.43 -6.11
C LYS A 90 -15.17 -25.21 -7.25
N LEU A 91 -15.23 -26.01 -8.32
CA LEU A 91 -14.38 -25.86 -9.50
C LEU A 91 -14.51 -24.45 -10.13
N ASN A 92 -15.74 -23.95 -10.29
CA ASN A 92 -15.96 -22.61 -10.81
C ASN A 92 -15.41 -21.54 -9.87
N ASN A 93 -15.60 -21.70 -8.55
CA ASN A 93 -15.13 -20.72 -7.58
C ASN A 93 -13.59 -20.66 -7.49
N ILE A 94 -12.91 -21.81 -7.41
CA ILE A 94 -11.44 -21.83 -7.33
C ILE A 94 -10.78 -21.27 -8.59
N ILE A 95 -11.34 -21.52 -9.78
CA ILE A 95 -10.81 -20.98 -11.04
C ILE A 95 -11.13 -19.49 -11.17
N ALA A 96 -12.28 -19.02 -10.70
CA ALA A 96 -12.57 -17.59 -10.66
C ALA A 96 -11.57 -16.83 -9.78
N ILE A 97 -11.32 -17.33 -8.56
CA ILE A 97 -10.34 -16.71 -7.65
C ILE A 97 -8.92 -16.80 -8.24
N THR A 98 -8.54 -17.95 -8.81
CA THR A 98 -7.26 -18.09 -9.54
C THR A 98 -7.12 -17.04 -10.64
N ASN A 99 -8.16 -16.84 -11.46
CA ASN A 99 -8.17 -15.84 -12.52
C ASN A 99 -7.93 -14.41 -11.99
N SER A 100 -8.30 -14.11 -10.74
CA SER A 100 -8.06 -12.79 -10.14
C SER A 100 -6.58 -12.49 -9.93
N TYR A 101 -5.74 -13.51 -9.72
CA TYR A 101 -4.29 -13.38 -9.57
C TYR A 101 -3.54 -13.40 -10.90
N TYR A 102 -4.12 -13.95 -11.95
CA TYR A 102 -3.50 -14.02 -13.28
C TYR A 102 -3.82 -12.81 -14.16
N GLN A 103 -4.63 -11.88 -13.65
CA GLN A 103 -4.94 -10.61 -14.29
C GLN A 103 -4.25 -9.45 -13.56
N LEU A 104 -3.52 -8.63 -14.33
CA LEU A 104 -2.93 -7.38 -13.87
C LEU A 104 -3.44 -6.23 -14.74
N ASN A 105 -4.16 -5.29 -14.13
CA ASN A 105 -4.63 -4.05 -14.76
C ASN A 105 -5.39 -4.26 -16.09
N GLY A 106 -6.24 -5.28 -16.17
CA GLY A 106 -7.01 -5.60 -17.38
C GLY A 106 -6.21 -6.32 -18.48
N SER A 107 -5.00 -6.78 -18.16
CA SER A 107 -4.15 -7.63 -19.01
C SER A 107 -3.75 -8.91 -18.25
N GLY A 108 -3.23 -9.92 -18.95
CA GLY A 108 -2.75 -11.15 -18.28
C GLY A 108 -3.38 -12.41 -18.85
N ILE A 109 -3.50 -13.46 -18.04
CA ILE A 109 -4.10 -14.74 -18.40
C ILE A 109 -5.47 -14.85 -17.73
N GLN A 110 -6.46 -15.35 -18.46
CA GLN A 110 -7.75 -15.76 -17.89
C GLN A 110 -8.12 -17.15 -18.39
N PHE A 111 -8.30 -18.07 -17.46
CA PHE A 111 -8.70 -19.43 -17.74
C PHE A 111 -10.21 -19.54 -17.96
N TYR A 112 -10.59 -20.44 -18.86
CA TYR A 112 -11.98 -20.86 -19.10
C TYR A 112 -12.04 -22.36 -19.37
N PHE A 113 -13.21 -22.98 -19.16
CA PHE A 113 -13.36 -24.41 -19.35
C PHE A 113 -13.61 -24.79 -20.82
N CYS A 114 -12.95 -25.84 -21.25
CA CYS A 114 -13.09 -26.46 -22.55
C CYS A 114 -14.25 -27.47 -22.56
N GLY A 115 -15.33 -27.13 -23.27
CA GLY A 115 -16.54 -27.95 -23.43
C GLY A 115 -17.70 -27.55 -22.51
N THR A 116 -18.73 -28.38 -22.47
CA THR A 116 -19.97 -28.16 -21.68
C THR A 116 -20.01 -28.99 -20.39
N SER A 117 -19.04 -29.86 -20.17
CA SER A 117 -18.88 -30.63 -18.93
C SER A 117 -17.41 -30.98 -18.71
N PRO A 118 -16.98 -31.16 -17.45
CA PRO A 118 -15.70 -31.79 -17.18
C PRO A 118 -15.74 -33.25 -17.65
N GLU A 119 -14.57 -33.86 -17.75
CA GLU A 119 -14.48 -35.31 -17.84
C GLU A 119 -14.54 -35.91 -16.45
N TYR A 120 -15.43 -36.88 -16.24
CA TYR A 120 -15.50 -37.64 -15.00
C TYR A 120 -14.84 -38.99 -15.19
N ILE A 121 -13.87 -39.30 -14.32
CA ILE A 121 -13.12 -40.55 -14.35
C ILE A 121 -13.53 -41.38 -13.13
N ASP A 122 -14.31 -42.42 -13.39
CA ASP A 122 -14.91 -43.32 -12.41
C ASP A 122 -13.92 -44.43 -12.03
N ASN A 123 -13.25 -44.30 -10.87
CA ASN A 123 -12.22 -45.25 -10.46
C ASN A 123 -12.00 -45.30 -8.94
N ASP A 124 -12.59 -46.28 -8.27
CA ASP A 124 -12.48 -46.45 -6.81
C ASP A 124 -11.05 -46.71 -6.33
N ASN A 125 -10.21 -47.36 -7.15
CA ASN A 125 -8.82 -47.66 -6.77
C ASN A 125 -7.95 -46.40 -6.73
N LEU A 126 -8.21 -45.46 -7.65
CA LEU A 126 -7.46 -44.21 -7.75
C LEU A 126 -8.06 -43.09 -6.89
N TYR A 127 -9.33 -43.20 -6.50
CA TYR A 127 -10.07 -42.13 -5.82
C TYR A 127 -9.33 -41.55 -4.61
N ASN A 128 -8.89 -42.40 -3.66
CA ASN A 128 -8.20 -41.98 -2.43
C ASN A 128 -6.70 -42.34 -2.38
N SER A 129 -6.14 -42.87 -3.47
CA SER A 129 -4.76 -43.37 -3.50
C SER A 129 -4.12 -43.14 -4.87
N PHE A 130 -4.31 -41.94 -5.41
CA PHE A 130 -3.77 -41.56 -6.70
C PHE A 130 -2.23 -41.60 -6.66
N PRO A 131 -1.57 -42.40 -7.52
CA PRO A 131 -0.13 -42.55 -7.49
C PRO A 131 0.54 -41.32 -8.14
N ALA A 132 1.13 -40.47 -7.31
CA ALA A 132 1.85 -39.27 -7.76
C ALA A 132 2.99 -39.66 -8.73
N TYR A 133 3.23 -38.82 -9.74
CA TYR A 133 4.26 -38.98 -10.77
C TYR A 133 4.12 -40.22 -11.67
N ASN A 134 3.07 -41.04 -11.50
CA ASN A 134 2.75 -42.11 -12.44
C ASN A 134 1.75 -41.63 -13.49
N GLU A 135 2.20 -40.76 -14.40
CA GLU A 135 1.28 -40.11 -15.34
C GLU A 135 0.66 -41.05 -16.38
N THR A 136 1.13 -42.30 -16.49
CA THR A 136 0.55 -43.29 -17.43
C THR A 136 -0.92 -43.59 -17.16
N ILE A 137 -1.38 -43.37 -15.93
CA ILE A 137 -2.78 -43.52 -15.50
C ILE A 137 -3.73 -42.49 -16.15
N THR A 138 -3.18 -41.46 -16.79
CA THR A 138 -3.94 -40.43 -17.52
C THR A 138 -3.92 -40.64 -19.04
N ASN A 139 -3.23 -41.67 -19.53
CA ASN A 139 -3.13 -41.93 -20.97
C ASN A 139 -4.51 -42.15 -21.60
N GLY A 140 -4.82 -41.35 -22.62
CA GLY A 140 -6.08 -41.40 -23.34
C GLY A 140 -7.15 -40.41 -22.87
N HIS A 141 -6.89 -39.67 -21.79
CA HIS A 141 -7.80 -38.64 -21.27
C HIS A 141 -7.43 -37.22 -21.73
N ASP A 142 -6.17 -36.96 -22.08
CA ASP A 142 -5.73 -35.60 -22.39
C ASP A 142 -6.43 -34.98 -23.61
N ALA A 143 -6.90 -33.75 -23.46
CA ALA A 143 -7.32 -32.90 -24.56
C ALA A 143 -6.09 -32.24 -25.20
N LEU A 144 -5.97 -32.35 -26.53
CA LEU A 144 -4.87 -31.76 -27.31
C LEU A 144 -4.99 -30.24 -27.48
N ASN A 145 -6.13 -29.65 -27.17
CA ASN A 145 -6.43 -28.23 -27.41
C ASN A 145 -6.63 -27.43 -26.11
N ALA A 146 -6.21 -27.96 -24.96
CA ALA A 146 -6.37 -27.32 -23.66
C ALA A 146 -5.28 -27.73 -22.67
N MET A 147 -5.13 -26.97 -21.59
CA MET A 147 -4.38 -27.39 -20.40
C MET A 147 -5.19 -28.45 -19.65
N ASN A 148 -4.59 -29.59 -19.33
CA ASN A 148 -5.28 -30.73 -18.71
C ASN A 148 -5.13 -30.65 -17.18
N GLN A 149 -6.23 -30.43 -16.46
CA GLN A 149 -6.21 -30.34 -14.99
C GLN A 149 -6.91 -31.54 -14.37
N TYR A 150 -6.16 -32.37 -13.67
CA TYR A 150 -6.64 -33.57 -12.98
C TYR A 150 -6.91 -33.27 -11.51
N TYR A 151 -8.15 -33.41 -11.09
CA TYR A 151 -8.58 -33.24 -9.71
C TYR A 151 -8.75 -34.61 -9.05
N VAL A 152 -7.99 -34.84 -7.98
CA VAL A 152 -7.90 -36.14 -7.28
C VAL A 152 -8.36 -35.99 -5.83
N ASN A 153 -8.96 -37.03 -5.24
CA ASN A 153 -9.47 -36.94 -3.87
C ASN A 153 -8.42 -37.32 -2.80
N GLY A 154 -7.34 -38.00 -3.19
CA GLY A 154 -6.20 -38.26 -2.31
C GLY A 154 -5.01 -38.83 -3.07
N PHE A 155 -3.81 -38.32 -2.80
CA PHE A 155 -2.56 -38.90 -3.28
C PHE A 155 -2.13 -40.06 -2.38
N ASN A 156 -1.36 -41.00 -2.93
CA ASN A 156 -0.70 -42.04 -2.13
C ASN A 156 0.51 -41.51 -1.34
N GLN A 157 1.00 -40.32 -1.66
CA GLN A 157 2.05 -39.60 -0.94
C GLN A 157 1.45 -38.66 0.10
N SER A 158 1.84 -38.83 1.36
CA SER A 158 1.39 -37.95 2.45
C SER A 158 1.91 -36.52 2.27
N GLY A 159 1.04 -35.53 2.52
CA GLY A 159 1.38 -34.11 2.49
C GLY A 159 1.39 -33.45 1.11
N LEU A 160 1.21 -34.21 0.02
CA LEU A 160 1.18 -33.66 -1.34
C LEU A 160 -0.17 -32.98 -1.62
N GLY A 161 -0.13 -31.70 -2.00
CA GLY A 161 -1.29 -30.91 -2.42
C GLY A 161 -1.50 -30.91 -3.93
N GLY A 162 -0.41 -30.83 -4.70
CA GLY A 162 -0.49 -30.85 -6.15
C GLY A 162 0.88 -30.86 -6.79
N TYR A 163 0.89 -30.99 -8.12
CA TYR A 163 2.08 -30.78 -8.93
C TYR A 163 1.67 -30.46 -10.37
N ALA A 164 2.55 -29.77 -11.09
CA ALA A 164 2.38 -29.40 -12.47
C ALA A 164 3.65 -29.71 -13.28
N ASN A 165 3.51 -29.60 -14.61
CA ASN A 165 4.62 -29.73 -15.53
C ASN A 165 4.97 -28.37 -16.17
N PHE A 166 6.26 -28.06 -16.21
CA PHE A 166 6.80 -26.92 -16.94
C PHE A 166 6.52 -27.02 -18.45
N PRO A 167 6.50 -25.88 -19.18
CA PRO A 167 6.33 -25.89 -20.63
C PRO A 167 7.34 -26.81 -21.35
N ALA A 168 6.82 -27.67 -22.23
CA ALA A 168 7.61 -28.46 -23.17
C ALA A 168 6.74 -28.86 -24.38
N ASN A 169 7.34 -29.20 -25.52
CA ASN A 169 6.59 -29.62 -26.71
C ASN A 169 6.15 -31.10 -26.64
N ASN A 170 5.36 -31.44 -25.62
CA ASN A 170 4.71 -32.74 -25.48
C ASN A 170 3.39 -32.58 -24.69
N ILE A 171 2.45 -33.51 -24.88
CA ILE A 171 1.12 -33.41 -24.26
C ILE A 171 1.17 -33.51 -22.72
N ASN A 172 2.10 -34.29 -22.16
CA ASN A 172 2.24 -34.45 -20.71
C ASN A 172 2.55 -33.10 -20.02
N SER A 173 3.25 -32.20 -20.70
CA SER A 173 3.53 -30.86 -20.19
C SER A 173 2.29 -29.98 -19.97
N THR A 174 1.12 -30.39 -20.47
CA THR A 174 -0.15 -29.68 -20.26
C THR A 174 -0.84 -30.09 -18.97
N ARG A 175 -0.33 -31.13 -18.28
CA ARG A 175 -0.97 -31.74 -17.12
C ARG A 175 -0.61 -31.01 -15.83
N SER A 176 -1.62 -30.78 -15.00
CA SER A 176 -1.46 -30.49 -13.57
C SER A 176 -2.38 -31.38 -12.74
N PHE A 177 -1.96 -31.75 -11.54
CA PHE A 177 -2.66 -32.64 -10.63
C PHE A 177 -2.91 -31.92 -9.32
N ILE A 178 -4.18 -31.82 -8.92
CA ILE A 178 -4.62 -30.94 -7.84
C ILE A 178 -5.47 -31.74 -6.85
N LEU A 179 -5.13 -31.69 -5.56
CA LEU A 179 -5.90 -32.31 -4.50
C LEU A 179 -7.24 -31.58 -4.30
N ASN A 180 -8.32 -32.34 -4.20
CA ASN A 180 -9.62 -31.86 -3.77
C ASN A 180 -9.62 -31.66 -2.24
N GLU A 181 -8.98 -30.59 -1.77
CA GLU A 181 -8.84 -30.28 -0.34
C GLU A 181 -10.15 -29.87 0.33
N SER A 182 -10.29 -30.00 1.66
CA SER A 182 -11.47 -29.48 2.34
C SER A 182 -11.51 -27.95 2.44
N ASP A 183 -10.35 -27.29 2.51
CA ASP A 183 -10.23 -25.83 2.53
C ASP A 183 -10.22 -25.26 1.11
N GLU A 184 -11.39 -24.81 0.66
CA GLU A 184 -11.54 -24.21 -0.67
C GLU A 184 -10.83 -22.87 -0.82
N ILE A 185 -10.70 -22.10 0.27
CA ILE A 185 -10.04 -20.79 0.26
C ILE A 185 -8.54 -20.99 0.04
N ASP A 186 -7.93 -21.92 0.78
CA ASP A 186 -6.51 -22.21 0.61
C ASP A 186 -6.21 -22.77 -0.80
N LEU A 187 -7.01 -23.72 -1.27
CA LEU A 187 -6.90 -24.27 -2.62
C LEU A 187 -6.96 -23.18 -3.72
N ALA A 188 -7.88 -22.23 -3.57
CA ALA A 188 -8.12 -21.17 -4.54
C ALA A 188 -7.08 -20.04 -4.52
N ASN A 189 -6.53 -19.71 -3.35
CA ASN A 189 -5.63 -18.58 -3.17
C ASN A 189 -4.14 -18.96 -3.21
N ARG A 190 -3.82 -20.24 -3.00
CA ARG A 190 -2.45 -20.71 -2.88
C ARG A 190 -2.16 -21.86 -3.83
N LEU A 191 -2.72 -23.04 -3.58
CA LEU A 191 -2.26 -24.27 -4.24
C LEU A 191 -2.51 -24.25 -5.76
N LEU A 192 -3.75 -24.03 -6.19
CA LEU A 192 -4.07 -24.02 -7.62
C LEU A 192 -3.33 -22.92 -8.40
N PRO A 193 -3.31 -21.64 -7.96
CA PRO A 193 -2.55 -20.61 -8.66
C PRO A 193 -1.04 -20.87 -8.63
N HIS A 194 -0.49 -21.52 -7.60
CA HIS A 194 0.93 -21.91 -7.54
C HIS A 194 1.29 -22.95 -8.59
N GLU A 195 0.54 -24.06 -8.68
CA GLU A 195 0.81 -25.12 -9.66
C GLU A 195 0.63 -24.65 -11.11
N LEU A 196 -0.36 -23.77 -11.33
CA LEU A 196 -0.50 -23.09 -12.61
C LEU A 196 0.70 -22.18 -12.90
N GLY A 197 1.35 -21.61 -11.90
CA GLY A 197 2.51 -20.75 -12.08
C GLY A 197 3.65 -21.52 -12.75
N HIS A 198 3.94 -22.72 -12.26
CA HIS A 198 4.88 -23.64 -12.90
C HIS A 198 4.48 -24.01 -14.33
N SER A 199 3.17 -24.24 -14.54
CA SER A 199 2.63 -24.49 -15.88
C SER A 199 2.93 -23.35 -16.86
N PHE A 200 3.10 -22.12 -16.35
CA PHE A 200 3.47 -20.93 -17.12
C PHE A 200 4.89 -20.42 -16.81
N ASN A 201 5.82 -21.33 -16.49
CA ASN A 201 7.26 -21.05 -16.39
C ASN A 201 7.69 -20.21 -15.16
N LEU A 202 6.89 -20.16 -14.09
CA LEU A 202 7.35 -19.63 -12.81
C LEU A 202 8.10 -20.68 -11.99
N TYR A 203 9.13 -20.24 -11.30
CA TYR A 203 9.89 -21.07 -10.36
C TYR A 203 9.55 -20.68 -8.93
N HIS A 204 9.83 -21.57 -7.99
CA HIS A 204 9.80 -21.21 -6.58
C HIS A 204 10.72 -20.02 -6.32
N THR A 205 10.28 -19.05 -5.51
CA THR A 205 11.04 -17.84 -5.15
C THR A 205 12.40 -18.16 -4.53
N PHE A 206 12.49 -19.26 -3.79
CA PHE A 206 13.73 -19.76 -3.19
C PHE A 206 14.61 -20.60 -4.15
N GLY A 207 14.20 -20.75 -5.42
CA GLY A 207 14.90 -21.55 -6.42
C GLY A 207 14.73 -23.06 -6.25
N ASN A 208 15.77 -23.84 -6.61
CA ASN A 208 15.75 -25.30 -6.54
C ASN A 208 16.12 -25.79 -5.13
N SER A 209 15.19 -26.47 -4.45
CA SER A 209 15.25 -26.65 -3.00
C SER A 209 15.72 -28.04 -2.55
N GLY A 210 16.86 -28.01 -1.86
CA GLY A 210 17.20 -28.96 -0.80
C GLY A 210 17.92 -28.32 0.39
N SER A 211 18.40 -27.08 0.24
CA SER A 211 19.28 -26.42 1.22
C SER A 211 19.13 -24.89 1.29
N GLY A 212 18.06 -24.32 0.73
CA GLY A 212 17.81 -22.87 0.64
C GLY A 212 18.41 -22.16 -0.57
N THR A 213 18.17 -20.85 -0.69
CA THR A 213 18.59 -20.04 -1.85
C THR A 213 20.09 -19.68 -1.81
N THR A 214 20.68 -19.46 -2.99
CA THR A 214 22.00 -18.83 -3.19
C THR A 214 21.89 -17.39 -3.70
N GLU A 215 20.68 -16.88 -3.81
CA GLU A 215 20.41 -15.52 -4.22
C GLU A 215 20.88 -14.54 -3.15
N LEU A 216 21.60 -13.50 -3.57
CA LEU A 216 22.06 -12.42 -2.71
C LEU A 216 20.90 -11.45 -2.44
N VAL A 217 20.93 -10.80 -1.28
CA VAL A 217 20.00 -9.71 -0.95
C VAL A 217 20.28 -8.49 -1.84
N THR A 218 21.56 -8.26 -2.17
CA THR A 218 22.01 -7.20 -3.09
C THR A 218 21.18 -7.14 -4.37
N ARG A 219 20.75 -5.93 -4.78
CA ARG A 219 20.06 -5.66 -6.05
C ARG A 219 20.94 -4.76 -6.93
N GLY A 220 20.80 -4.89 -8.26
CA GLY A 220 21.61 -4.11 -9.19
C GLY A 220 23.03 -4.63 -9.41
N ALA A 221 24.04 -3.76 -9.27
CA ALA A 221 25.43 -4.13 -9.57
C ALA A 221 25.96 -5.12 -8.51
N GLY A 222 26.43 -6.28 -8.95
CA GLY A 222 26.87 -7.36 -8.05
C GLY A 222 25.74 -8.30 -7.60
N ALA A 223 24.48 -8.01 -7.95
CA ALA A 223 23.37 -8.92 -7.73
C ALA A 223 23.49 -10.18 -8.61
N ASN A 224 22.99 -11.30 -8.11
CA ASN A 224 22.91 -12.57 -8.84
C ASN A 224 21.47 -13.04 -9.09
N CYS A 225 20.48 -12.20 -8.81
CA CYS A 225 19.04 -12.49 -8.97
C CYS A 225 18.61 -12.88 -10.39
N THR A 226 19.45 -12.71 -11.41
CA THR A 226 19.18 -13.20 -12.78
C THR A 226 19.56 -14.66 -13.01
N ILE A 227 20.27 -15.28 -12.06
CA ILE A 227 20.81 -16.65 -12.18
C ILE A 227 20.61 -17.50 -10.91
N ALA A 228 20.17 -16.89 -9.81
CA ALA A 228 19.90 -17.51 -8.52
C ALA A 228 18.44 -17.23 -8.08
N GLY A 229 17.97 -17.91 -7.04
CA GLY A 229 16.56 -17.84 -6.62
C GLY A 229 15.63 -18.28 -7.75
N ASP A 230 14.58 -17.51 -8.00
CA ASP A 230 13.67 -17.72 -9.13
C ASP A 230 14.13 -17.07 -10.44
N GLU A 231 15.33 -16.48 -10.51
CA GLU A 231 15.87 -15.76 -11.68
C GLU A 231 15.10 -14.46 -12.03
N LEU A 232 14.39 -13.86 -11.06
CA LEU A 232 13.78 -12.55 -11.18
C LEU A 232 14.37 -11.60 -10.12
N CYS A 233 14.63 -10.36 -10.51
CA CYS A 233 15.24 -9.37 -9.61
C CYS A 233 14.23 -8.51 -8.86
N ASP A 234 12.95 -8.56 -9.25
CA ASP A 234 11.86 -7.86 -8.58
C ASP A 234 11.15 -8.73 -7.54
N THR A 235 11.49 -10.02 -7.47
CA THR A 235 11.23 -10.90 -6.34
C THR A 235 12.35 -10.74 -5.31
N PRO A 236 12.02 -10.45 -4.03
CA PRO A 236 13.01 -10.46 -2.96
C PRO A 236 13.58 -11.86 -2.71
N ALA A 237 14.87 -11.93 -2.38
CA ALA A 237 15.57 -13.19 -2.16
C ALA A 237 14.90 -13.98 -1.02
N ASP A 238 14.53 -15.23 -1.31
CA ASP A 238 13.72 -16.05 -0.42
C ASP A 238 14.56 -17.09 0.33
N PRO A 239 14.71 -16.98 1.67
CA PRO A 239 15.52 -17.87 2.47
C PRO A 239 14.79 -19.16 2.88
N TYR A 240 13.64 -19.49 2.30
CA TYR A 240 12.90 -20.71 2.64
C TYR A 240 13.83 -21.94 2.67
N GLY A 241 13.79 -22.69 3.78
CA GLY A 241 14.65 -23.85 4.02
C GLY A 241 16.04 -23.54 4.61
N LEU A 242 16.44 -22.27 4.75
CA LEU A 242 17.67 -21.89 5.45
C LEU A 242 17.50 -21.88 6.98
N SER A 243 18.58 -22.20 7.68
CA SER A 243 18.63 -22.03 9.14
C SER A 243 18.41 -20.56 9.51
N GLY A 244 17.46 -20.31 10.43
CA GLY A 244 17.10 -18.95 10.85
C GLY A 244 15.97 -18.30 10.02
N ALA A 245 15.46 -18.94 8.97
CA ALA A 245 14.32 -18.45 8.18
C ALA A 245 12.97 -18.71 8.88
N ASN A 246 12.74 -18.05 10.02
CA ASN A 246 11.55 -18.25 10.86
C ASN A 246 10.34 -17.44 10.37
N VAL A 247 9.17 -18.08 10.28
CA VAL A 247 7.88 -17.48 9.89
C VAL A 247 6.75 -17.81 10.88
N PRO A 248 6.72 -17.17 12.06
CA PRO A 248 5.61 -17.37 13.01
C PRO A 248 4.27 -16.90 12.42
N TYR A 249 3.19 -17.51 12.91
CA TYR A 249 1.84 -16.98 12.71
C TYR A 249 1.57 -15.86 13.71
N ILE A 250 1.36 -14.65 13.21
CA ILE A 250 0.95 -13.48 13.98
C ILE A 250 -0.45 -13.09 13.50
N ASN A 251 -1.42 -13.08 14.42
CA ASN A 251 -2.84 -12.81 14.10
C ASN A 251 -3.43 -13.71 12.99
N GLY A 252 -2.96 -14.95 12.87
CA GLY A 252 -3.46 -15.91 11.89
C GLY A 252 -2.81 -15.84 10.50
N CYS A 253 -1.87 -14.93 10.29
CA CYS A 253 -1.08 -14.79 9.06
C CYS A 253 0.39 -15.09 9.34
N GLN A 254 1.10 -15.74 8.40
CA GLN A 254 2.55 -15.86 8.54
C GLN A 254 3.22 -14.49 8.44
N THR A 255 4.27 -14.27 9.23
CA THR A 255 5.10 -13.08 9.20
C THR A 255 6.55 -13.48 9.29
N TYR A 256 7.42 -12.93 8.45
CA TYR A 256 8.85 -13.24 8.51
C TYR A 256 9.51 -12.52 9.68
N THR A 257 10.04 -13.29 10.63
CA THR A 257 10.85 -12.79 11.75
C THR A 257 12.25 -13.40 11.76
N GLY A 258 12.63 -14.06 10.66
CA GLY A 258 13.85 -14.82 10.54
C GLY A 258 15.12 -13.95 10.59
N SER A 259 16.22 -14.55 11.02
CA SER A 259 17.55 -13.94 11.10
C SER A 259 18.53 -14.52 10.07
N ALA A 260 18.02 -15.27 9.08
CA ALA A 260 18.86 -15.81 8.02
C ALA A 260 19.52 -14.67 7.23
N THR A 261 20.77 -14.89 6.85
CA THR A 261 21.57 -13.96 6.04
C THR A 261 22.09 -14.65 4.79
N ASP A 262 22.39 -13.89 3.75
CA ASP A 262 23.04 -14.39 2.54
C ASP A 262 24.55 -14.61 2.74
N ALA A 263 25.25 -14.91 1.64
CA ALA A 263 26.70 -15.14 1.64
C ALA A 263 27.54 -13.88 1.98
N ASN A 264 26.94 -12.68 1.88
CA ASN A 264 27.57 -11.41 2.23
C ASN A 264 27.25 -10.99 3.67
N GLY A 265 26.39 -11.73 4.38
CA GLY A 265 25.96 -11.41 5.74
C GLY A 265 24.76 -10.48 5.79
N GLU A 266 24.11 -10.21 4.65
CA GLU A 266 22.92 -9.35 4.57
C GLU A 266 21.68 -10.14 4.96
N ARG A 267 20.81 -9.56 5.80
CA ARG A 267 19.61 -10.24 6.29
C ARG A 267 18.54 -10.30 5.20
N TYR A 268 17.98 -11.49 4.99
CA TYR A 268 16.88 -11.66 4.04
C TYR A 268 15.60 -10.95 4.49
N ALA A 269 14.86 -10.41 3.52
CA ALA A 269 13.52 -9.84 3.67
C ALA A 269 12.61 -10.39 2.55
N PRO A 270 12.16 -11.66 2.64
CA PRO A 270 11.41 -12.29 1.56
C PRO A 270 10.02 -11.72 1.39
N SER A 271 9.47 -11.86 0.17
CA SER A 271 8.05 -11.61 -0.06
C SER A 271 7.22 -12.79 0.45
N ILE A 272 6.64 -12.63 1.64
CA ILE A 272 5.76 -13.63 2.24
C ILE A 272 4.41 -13.75 1.54
N SER A 273 4.02 -12.78 0.70
CA SER A 273 2.78 -12.80 -0.07
C SER A 273 2.90 -13.55 -1.39
N ASN A 274 4.12 -13.83 -1.86
CA ASN A 274 4.31 -14.35 -3.20
C ASN A 274 3.69 -15.76 -3.34
N ILE A 275 2.84 -15.94 -4.36
CA ILE A 275 2.17 -17.22 -4.63
C ILE A 275 3.17 -18.34 -4.90
N MET A 276 4.35 -18.04 -5.46
CA MET A 276 5.39 -19.04 -5.75
C MET A 276 6.32 -19.32 -4.56
N SER A 277 6.10 -18.69 -3.41
CA SER A 277 6.76 -19.04 -2.15
C SER A 277 6.05 -20.18 -1.44
N TYR A 278 6.70 -20.74 -0.41
CA TYR A 278 6.10 -21.72 0.50
C TYR A 278 5.66 -21.07 1.82
N TYR A 279 5.43 -19.76 1.80
CA TYR A 279 4.79 -19.05 2.89
C TYR A 279 3.27 -19.12 2.73
N PHE A 280 2.56 -19.07 3.86
CA PHE A 280 1.10 -19.19 3.98
C PHE A 280 0.50 -17.90 4.56
N PRO A 281 0.65 -16.77 3.86
CA PRO A 281 0.18 -15.45 4.28
C PRO A 281 -1.35 -15.32 4.16
N CYS A 282 -1.89 -14.19 4.60
CA CYS A 282 -3.28 -13.84 4.35
C CYS A 282 -3.49 -13.10 3.01
N THR A 283 -2.41 -12.67 2.37
CA THR A 283 -2.39 -11.92 1.11
C THR A 283 -1.53 -12.64 0.10
N HIS A 284 -1.95 -12.66 -1.16
CA HIS A 284 -1.29 -13.43 -2.20
C HIS A 284 -1.07 -12.56 -3.43
N ASP A 285 0.12 -12.63 -4.03
CA ASP A 285 0.45 -11.86 -5.23
C ASP A 285 1.51 -12.52 -6.12
N PHE A 286 1.64 -11.95 -7.33
CA PHE A 286 2.77 -12.14 -8.23
C PHE A 286 3.46 -10.80 -8.45
N THR A 287 4.78 -10.81 -8.66
CA THR A 287 5.52 -9.61 -9.05
C THR A 287 5.30 -9.28 -10.53
N PRO A 288 5.51 -8.02 -10.97
CA PRO A 288 5.46 -7.66 -12.38
C PRO A 288 6.30 -8.57 -13.29
N GLY A 289 7.52 -8.92 -12.88
CA GLY A 289 8.42 -9.84 -13.59
C GLY A 289 7.86 -11.26 -13.69
N GLN A 290 7.13 -11.74 -12.68
CA GLN A 290 6.41 -13.00 -12.77
C GLN A 290 5.28 -12.95 -13.80
N TYR A 291 4.52 -11.85 -13.90
CA TYR A 291 3.53 -11.69 -14.98
C TYR A 291 4.17 -11.73 -16.37
N GLU A 292 5.30 -11.04 -16.57
CA GLU A 292 6.05 -11.08 -17.83
C GLU A 292 6.52 -12.49 -18.16
N ARG A 293 7.06 -13.22 -17.16
CA ARG A 293 7.51 -14.60 -17.34
C ARG A 293 6.37 -15.56 -17.66
N MET A 294 5.19 -15.36 -17.07
CA MET A 294 3.99 -16.12 -17.44
C MET A 294 3.53 -15.86 -18.87
N GLN A 295 3.59 -14.60 -19.33
CA GLN A 295 3.30 -14.27 -20.73
C GLN A 295 4.33 -14.92 -21.68
N ALA A 296 5.60 -14.95 -21.30
CA ALA A 296 6.64 -15.64 -22.04
C ALA A 296 6.41 -17.15 -22.09
N GLY A 297 6.06 -17.75 -20.95
CA GLY A 297 5.69 -19.17 -20.85
C GLY A 297 4.49 -19.51 -21.73
N LEU A 298 3.46 -18.66 -21.75
CA LEU A 298 2.32 -18.83 -22.65
C LEU A 298 2.72 -18.69 -24.13
N ALA A 299 3.54 -17.69 -24.47
CA ALA A 299 4.02 -17.50 -25.84
C ALA A 299 4.79 -18.74 -26.32
N LEU A 300 5.66 -19.32 -25.48
CA LEU A 300 6.34 -20.58 -25.77
C LEU A 300 5.36 -21.73 -26.00
N ARG A 301 4.38 -21.90 -25.13
CA ARG A 301 3.36 -22.94 -25.31
C ARG A 301 2.59 -22.80 -26.63
N GLN A 302 2.41 -21.58 -27.12
CA GLN A 302 1.75 -21.28 -28.39
C GLN A 302 2.62 -21.61 -29.63
N THR A 303 3.93 -21.84 -29.48
CA THR A 303 4.80 -22.31 -30.58
C THR A 303 4.85 -23.84 -30.68
N HIS A 304 4.39 -24.54 -29.64
CA HIS A 304 4.41 -26.00 -29.59
C HIS A 304 3.43 -26.62 -30.59
N THR A 305 3.72 -27.86 -30.99
CA THR A 305 2.97 -28.61 -32.02
C THR A 305 2.33 -29.88 -31.48
N ALA A 306 2.69 -30.31 -30.26
CA ALA A 306 2.06 -31.45 -29.59
C ALA A 306 0.66 -31.15 -29.03
N TYR A 307 0.26 -29.87 -28.97
CA TYR A 307 -1.04 -29.37 -28.52
C TYR A 307 -1.27 -27.93 -29.04
N SER A 308 -2.49 -27.40 -28.95
CA SER A 308 -2.88 -26.14 -29.62
C SER A 308 -3.49 -25.04 -28.73
N LEU A 309 -3.84 -25.32 -27.45
CA LEU A 309 -4.47 -24.36 -26.50
C LEU A 309 -5.61 -23.48 -27.09
N ASP A 310 -6.35 -24.01 -28.06
CA ASP A 310 -7.34 -23.31 -28.88
C ASP A 310 -8.73 -23.93 -28.81
N CYS A 311 -9.03 -24.68 -27.74
CA CYS A 311 -10.36 -25.25 -27.54
C CYS A 311 -11.45 -24.17 -27.67
N PRO A 312 -12.46 -24.34 -28.53
CA PRO A 312 -13.41 -23.28 -28.79
C PRO A 312 -14.24 -22.93 -27.54
N ALA A 313 -14.44 -21.63 -27.32
CA ALA A 313 -15.37 -21.13 -26.32
C ALA A 313 -16.79 -21.65 -26.60
N THR A 314 -17.50 -22.04 -25.55
CA THR A 314 -18.90 -22.47 -25.66
C THR A 314 -19.80 -21.25 -25.86
N SER A 315 -20.69 -21.32 -26.85
CA SER A 315 -21.73 -20.31 -27.03
C SER A 315 -22.82 -20.54 -26.00
N VAL A 316 -22.89 -19.65 -25.00
CA VAL A 316 -23.89 -19.65 -23.93
C VAL A 316 -24.72 -18.37 -24.04
N PRO A 317 -26.07 -18.45 -24.07
CA PRO A 317 -26.93 -17.28 -23.98
C PRO A 317 -26.60 -16.42 -22.76
N ALA A 318 -26.49 -15.10 -22.95
CA ALA A 318 -26.09 -14.22 -21.86
C ALA A 318 -27.14 -14.21 -20.73
N PRO A 319 -26.70 -14.28 -19.45
CA PRO A 319 -27.60 -14.03 -18.32
C PRO A 319 -28.24 -12.64 -18.41
N THR A 320 -29.50 -12.53 -17.99
CA THR A 320 -30.27 -11.27 -17.99
C THR A 320 -30.70 -10.88 -16.59
N ASN A 321 -31.29 -9.70 -16.43
CA ASN A 321 -31.83 -9.22 -15.14
C ASN A 321 -30.81 -9.22 -14.00
N VAL A 322 -29.55 -8.86 -14.30
CA VAL A 322 -28.50 -8.75 -13.29
C VAL A 322 -28.82 -7.59 -12.35
N ALA A 323 -28.99 -7.91 -11.08
CA ALA A 323 -29.28 -6.95 -10.02
C ALA A 323 -28.37 -7.19 -8.82
N ALA A 324 -27.83 -6.11 -8.25
CA ALA A 324 -27.05 -6.13 -7.02
C ALA A 324 -27.84 -5.44 -5.90
N THR A 325 -27.93 -6.08 -4.75
CA THR A 325 -28.69 -5.59 -3.58
C THR A 325 -27.90 -5.81 -2.29
N ILE A 326 -28.23 -5.10 -1.23
CA ILE A 326 -27.61 -5.31 0.09
C ILE A 326 -28.47 -6.24 0.93
N SER A 327 -27.86 -7.31 1.44
CA SER A 327 -28.49 -8.22 2.39
C SER A 327 -27.47 -8.63 3.46
N ASN A 328 -27.82 -8.45 4.74
CA ASN A 328 -26.96 -8.74 5.89
C ASN A 328 -25.54 -8.13 5.77
N GLY A 329 -25.44 -6.89 5.29
CA GLY A 329 -24.16 -6.18 5.12
C GLY A 329 -23.32 -6.59 3.92
N ASN A 330 -23.76 -7.60 3.14
CA ASN A 330 -23.05 -8.08 1.96
C ASN A 330 -23.80 -7.69 0.68
N VAL A 331 -23.09 -7.68 -0.45
CA VAL A 331 -23.71 -7.49 -1.76
C VAL A 331 -24.20 -8.83 -2.27
N VAL A 332 -25.51 -8.97 -2.48
CA VAL A 332 -26.13 -10.12 -3.13
C VAL A 332 -26.43 -9.78 -4.58
N ILE A 333 -25.76 -10.49 -5.48
CA ILE A 333 -25.96 -10.41 -6.93
C ILE A 333 -26.91 -11.50 -7.35
N SER A 334 -27.96 -11.14 -8.08
CA SER A 334 -28.96 -12.06 -8.64
C SER A 334 -29.10 -11.85 -10.14
N TRP A 335 -29.43 -12.91 -10.87
CA TRP A 335 -29.66 -12.86 -12.32
C TRP A 335 -30.64 -13.93 -12.77
N GLN A 336 -31.12 -13.79 -13.99
CA GLN A 336 -31.84 -14.84 -14.72
C GLN A 336 -30.84 -15.63 -15.56
N ASP A 337 -30.83 -16.94 -15.35
CA ASP A 337 -30.12 -17.87 -16.22
C ASP A 337 -30.92 -18.10 -17.52
N ASN A 338 -30.22 -18.02 -18.65
CA ASN A 338 -30.76 -18.27 -19.99
C ASN A 338 -30.01 -19.40 -20.72
N GLY A 339 -28.97 -19.95 -20.09
CA GLY A 339 -28.13 -21.00 -20.66
C GLY A 339 -28.67 -22.40 -20.37
N SER A 340 -28.18 -23.36 -21.15
CA SER A 340 -28.30 -24.79 -20.85
C SER A 340 -27.03 -25.57 -21.21
N THR A 341 -25.96 -24.84 -21.53
CA THR A 341 -24.68 -25.35 -22.04
C THR A 341 -23.49 -24.82 -21.25
N GLU A 342 -23.75 -24.00 -20.24
CA GLU A 342 -22.78 -23.48 -19.30
C GLU A 342 -22.26 -24.59 -18.37
N MET A 343 -20.97 -24.52 -18.05
CA MET A 343 -20.39 -25.30 -16.94
C MET A 343 -20.58 -24.60 -15.59
N GLY A 344 -21.04 -23.34 -15.63
CA GLY A 344 -21.18 -22.44 -14.50
C GLY A 344 -20.90 -21.01 -14.91
N TYR A 345 -20.76 -20.14 -13.91
CA TYR A 345 -20.56 -18.72 -14.10
C TYR A 345 -19.43 -18.19 -13.23
N PHE A 346 -18.63 -17.31 -13.80
CA PHE A 346 -17.74 -16.42 -13.06
C PHE A 346 -18.46 -15.10 -12.83
N ILE A 347 -18.41 -14.63 -11.58
CA ILE A 347 -18.93 -13.33 -11.18
C ILE A 347 -17.76 -12.35 -11.22
N GLU A 348 -17.86 -11.35 -12.09
CA GLU A 348 -16.81 -10.35 -12.27
C GLU A 348 -17.26 -9.01 -11.69
N ARG A 349 -16.35 -8.33 -10.98
CA ARG A 349 -16.58 -7.05 -10.31
C ARG A 349 -15.63 -5.99 -10.84
N SER A 350 -16.09 -4.74 -10.92
CA SER A 350 -15.29 -3.55 -11.21
C SER A 350 -15.77 -2.34 -10.41
N THR A 351 -14.90 -1.36 -10.20
CA THR A 351 -15.25 -0.02 -9.73
C THR A 351 -15.49 0.96 -10.89
N ALA A 352 -15.22 0.54 -12.13
CA ALA A 352 -15.52 1.28 -13.34
C ALA A 352 -16.71 0.62 -14.08
N PRO A 353 -17.58 1.41 -14.73
CA PRO A 353 -18.82 0.90 -15.33
C PRO A 353 -18.62 -0.09 -16.49
N ALA A 354 -17.47 -0.04 -17.18
CA ALA A 354 -17.25 -0.78 -18.42
C ALA A 354 -15.90 -1.53 -18.53
N THR A 355 -14.91 -1.20 -17.71
CA THR A 355 -13.54 -1.72 -17.80
C THR A 355 -13.11 -2.36 -16.48
N ASN A 356 -11.94 -3.01 -16.45
CA ASN A 356 -11.30 -3.53 -15.24
C ASN A 356 -12.13 -4.54 -14.44
N PHE A 357 -12.95 -5.33 -15.14
CA PHE A 357 -13.69 -6.43 -14.52
C PHE A 357 -12.74 -7.58 -14.17
N VAL A 358 -12.73 -7.96 -12.90
CA VAL A 358 -11.94 -9.08 -12.37
C VAL A 358 -12.89 -10.11 -11.75
N PRO A 359 -12.73 -11.41 -12.01
CA PRO A 359 -13.50 -12.44 -11.32
C PRO A 359 -13.27 -12.40 -9.80
N ILE A 360 -14.35 -12.46 -9.02
CA ILE A 360 -14.27 -12.47 -7.55
C ILE A 360 -14.75 -13.79 -6.93
N GLY A 361 -15.36 -14.65 -7.73
CA GLY A 361 -15.87 -15.95 -7.35
C GLY A 361 -16.65 -16.59 -8.49
N GLY A 362 -17.05 -17.84 -8.30
CA GLY A 362 -17.75 -18.62 -9.31
C GLY A 362 -18.81 -19.53 -8.72
N VAL A 363 -19.75 -19.93 -9.55
CA VAL A 363 -20.88 -20.80 -9.19
C VAL A 363 -21.09 -21.85 -10.29
N GLY A 364 -21.68 -22.99 -9.94
CA GLY A 364 -22.01 -24.05 -10.90
C GLY A 364 -23.13 -23.65 -11.87
N ALA A 365 -23.42 -24.53 -12.83
CA ALA A 365 -24.51 -24.35 -13.79
C ALA A 365 -25.88 -24.15 -13.11
N ASN A 366 -26.81 -23.44 -13.77
CA ASN A 366 -28.16 -23.14 -13.26
C ASN A 366 -28.24 -22.30 -11.97
N ARG A 367 -27.11 -21.79 -11.48
CA ARG A 367 -27.09 -20.88 -10.32
C ARG A 367 -27.50 -19.48 -10.76
N THR A 368 -28.26 -18.80 -9.90
CA THR A 368 -28.87 -17.49 -10.18
C THR A 368 -28.54 -16.42 -9.14
N THR A 369 -27.67 -16.74 -8.18
CA THR A 369 -27.28 -15.84 -7.11
C THR A 369 -25.84 -16.06 -6.67
N TYR A 370 -25.18 -14.98 -6.22
CA TYR A 370 -23.85 -14.98 -5.59
C TYR A 370 -23.78 -13.88 -4.54
N THR A 371 -23.04 -14.12 -3.45
CA THR A 371 -22.85 -13.14 -2.37
C THR A 371 -21.40 -12.69 -2.34
N ASP A 372 -21.17 -11.41 -2.60
CA ASP A 372 -19.88 -10.75 -2.43
C ASP A 372 -19.76 -10.22 -1.00
N THR A 373 -18.89 -10.87 -0.23
CA THR A 373 -18.58 -10.55 1.18
C THR A 373 -17.37 -9.66 1.34
N ARG A 374 -16.72 -9.25 0.23
CA ARG A 374 -15.47 -8.48 0.22
C ARG A 374 -15.68 -7.11 -0.41
N ALA A 375 -16.92 -6.62 -0.43
CA ALA A 375 -17.26 -5.30 -0.92
C ALA A 375 -16.96 -4.26 0.17
N THR A 376 -16.19 -3.23 -0.14
CA THR A 376 -15.89 -2.14 0.81
C THR A 376 -17.04 -1.16 0.88
N ALA A 377 -17.20 -0.46 2.01
CA ALA A 377 -18.23 0.56 2.19
C ALA A 377 -18.04 1.75 1.22
N LEU A 378 -19.10 2.52 0.99
CA LEU A 378 -19.13 3.74 0.18
C LEU A 378 -18.56 3.59 -1.24
N THR A 379 -18.48 2.36 -1.74
CA THR A 379 -17.84 2.04 -3.01
C THR A 379 -18.92 1.66 -4.01
N THR A 380 -18.87 2.28 -5.19
CA THR A 380 -19.74 1.89 -6.30
C THR A 380 -19.11 0.73 -7.04
N TYR A 381 -19.79 -0.41 -7.03
CA TYR A 381 -19.40 -1.61 -7.75
C TYR A 381 -20.33 -1.88 -8.93
N TYR A 382 -19.73 -2.40 -9.99
CA TYR A 382 -20.40 -2.94 -11.16
C TYR A 382 -20.10 -4.43 -11.23
N TYR A 383 -21.14 -5.24 -11.40
CA TYR A 383 -21.07 -6.69 -11.50
C TYR A 383 -21.56 -7.14 -12.86
N ARG A 384 -20.89 -8.14 -13.44
CA ARG A 384 -21.36 -8.87 -14.62
C ARG A 384 -21.15 -10.36 -14.43
N ILE A 385 -21.97 -11.15 -15.12
CA ILE A 385 -21.97 -12.60 -15.07
C ILE A 385 -21.40 -13.11 -16.39
N ARG A 386 -20.38 -13.96 -16.32
CA ARG A 386 -19.69 -14.52 -17.48
C ARG A 386 -19.72 -16.05 -17.41
N PRO A 387 -20.16 -16.76 -18.46
CA PRO A 387 -20.10 -18.22 -18.50
C PRO A 387 -18.65 -18.69 -18.34
N SER A 388 -18.42 -19.69 -17.48
CA SER A 388 -17.07 -20.16 -17.13
C SER A 388 -16.38 -20.96 -18.24
N ASN A 389 -17.16 -21.46 -19.20
CA ASN A 389 -16.71 -22.14 -20.41
C ASN A 389 -16.80 -21.25 -21.67
N SER A 390 -16.77 -19.93 -21.49
CA SER A 390 -16.72 -18.93 -22.58
C SER A 390 -15.57 -17.94 -22.37
N THR A 391 -15.29 -17.12 -23.37
CA THR A 391 -14.32 -16.01 -23.32
C THR A 391 -15.06 -14.68 -23.21
N THR A 392 -15.34 -14.01 -24.34
CA THR A 392 -16.05 -12.72 -24.39
C THR A 392 -17.53 -12.86 -24.79
N GLN A 393 -17.95 -14.04 -25.24
CA GLN A 393 -19.33 -14.31 -25.65
C GLN A 393 -20.21 -14.65 -24.44
N GLY A 394 -21.48 -14.26 -24.48
CA GLY A 394 -22.45 -14.60 -23.41
C GLY A 394 -22.26 -13.81 -22.12
N ILE A 395 -21.47 -12.73 -22.11
CA ILE A 395 -21.36 -11.84 -20.96
C ILE A 395 -22.67 -11.07 -20.78
N SER A 396 -23.17 -11.01 -19.54
CA SER A 396 -24.39 -10.27 -19.20
C SER A 396 -24.24 -8.75 -19.31
N THR A 397 -25.36 -8.02 -19.23
CA THR A 397 -25.32 -6.60 -18.85
C THR A 397 -24.79 -6.42 -17.43
N THR A 398 -24.37 -5.21 -17.08
CA THR A 398 -23.89 -4.88 -15.73
C THR A 398 -25.05 -4.55 -14.78
N GLY A 399 -24.97 -5.06 -13.55
CA GLY A 399 -25.73 -4.54 -12.41
C GLY A 399 -24.82 -3.69 -11.54
N SER A 400 -25.34 -2.62 -10.93
CA SER A 400 -24.54 -1.73 -10.08
C SER A 400 -25.15 -1.53 -8.71
N ILE A 401 -24.31 -1.32 -7.71
CA ILE A 401 -24.71 -0.94 -6.36
C ILE A 401 -23.64 -0.03 -5.74
N THR A 402 -24.07 0.96 -4.98
CA THR A 402 -23.19 1.69 -4.06
C THR A 402 -23.39 1.09 -2.69
N THR A 403 -22.33 0.54 -2.12
CA THR A 403 -22.38 -0.03 -0.77
C THR A 403 -22.60 1.09 0.25
N PRO A 404 -23.48 0.89 1.25
CA PRO A 404 -23.65 1.86 2.32
C PRO A 404 -22.42 1.86 3.24
N PRO A 405 -22.27 2.88 4.12
CA PRO A 405 -21.39 2.79 5.28
C PRO A 405 -21.64 1.51 6.06
N CYS A 406 -20.64 1.03 6.81
CA CYS A 406 -20.90 -0.05 7.74
C CYS A 406 -21.99 0.39 8.74
N ARG A 407 -22.87 -0.53 9.13
CA ARG A 407 -23.97 -0.24 10.06
C ARG A 407 -24.08 -1.35 11.11
N PRO A 408 -24.16 -1.02 12.41
CA PRO A 408 -24.42 -2.03 13.43
C PRO A 408 -25.83 -2.59 13.28
N THR A 409 -25.99 -3.88 13.55
CA THR A 409 -27.29 -4.55 13.46
C THR A 409 -27.83 -4.87 14.84
N TYR A 410 -29.12 -4.63 15.05
CA TYR A 410 -29.81 -5.04 16.25
C TYR A 410 -30.78 -6.18 15.96
N ASN A 411 -31.07 -7.00 16.98
CA ASN A 411 -32.11 -8.02 16.86
C ASN A 411 -33.52 -7.37 16.87
N ALA A 412 -34.57 -8.19 16.77
CA ALA A 412 -35.96 -7.72 16.74
C ALA A 412 -36.42 -6.94 18.00
N TYR A 413 -35.61 -6.91 19.05
CA TYR A 413 -35.89 -6.29 20.35
C TYR A 413 -35.05 -5.04 20.65
N ALA A 414 -34.34 -4.48 19.66
CA ALA A 414 -33.46 -3.30 19.82
C ALA A 414 -33.99 -2.24 20.80
N CYS A 415 -35.26 -1.85 20.65
CA CYS A 415 -35.90 -0.77 21.41
C CYS A 415 -36.80 -1.23 22.57
N THR A 416 -36.67 -2.47 23.05
CA THR A 416 -37.51 -2.94 24.18
C THR A 416 -36.87 -2.58 25.51
N GLY A 417 -37.50 -1.70 26.31
CA GLY A 417 -37.05 -1.40 27.68
C GLY A 417 -36.50 0.01 27.92
N GLY A 418 -36.63 0.91 26.94
CA GLY A 418 -36.12 2.29 27.06
C GLY A 418 -34.61 2.39 26.91
N ASP A 419 -33.99 1.43 26.24
CA ASP A 419 -32.57 1.46 25.88
C ASP A 419 -32.40 2.27 24.59
N GLY A 420 -31.67 3.39 24.67
CA GLY A 420 -31.52 4.34 23.58
C GLY A 420 -31.14 5.75 24.04
N LEU A 421 -31.00 6.65 23.09
CA LEU A 421 -30.59 8.04 23.18
C LEU A 421 -31.83 8.95 23.11
N ASP A 422 -31.86 9.96 23.96
CA ASP A 422 -32.90 10.99 24.01
C ASP A 422 -32.37 12.32 23.48
N GLY A 423 -31.07 12.56 23.49
CA GLY A 423 -30.52 13.79 22.93
C GLY A 423 -29.01 13.87 22.99
N PHE A 424 -28.45 14.70 22.11
CA PHE A 424 -27.02 14.85 21.92
C PHE A 424 -26.67 16.30 21.58
N VAL A 425 -25.66 16.84 22.25
CA VAL A 425 -25.19 18.22 22.14
C VAL A 425 -23.67 18.20 22.00
N ILE A 426 -23.13 18.95 21.03
CA ILE A 426 -21.69 19.15 20.84
C ILE A 426 -21.38 20.64 20.88
N ASN A 427 -20.42 21.07 21.69
CA ASN A 427 -20.02 22.47 21.86
C ASN A 427 -21.21 23.42 22.14
N GLY A 428 -22.23 22.93 22.84
CA GLY A 428 -23.46 23.66 23.12
C GLY A 428 -24.48 23.71 21.96
N ALA A 429 -24.12 23.23 20.76
CA ALA A 429 -25.05 23.07 19.65
C ALA A 429 -25.88 21.77 19.83
N VAL A 430 -27.20 21.90 19.74
CA VAL A 430 -28.12 20.76 19.82
C VAL A 430 -28.06 19.99 18.51
N ILE A 431 -27.45 18.80 18.54
CA ILE A 431 -27.36 17.89 17.40
C ILE A 431 -28.66 17.11 17.25
N SER A 432 -29.18 16.60 18.38
CA SER A 432 -30.43 15.87 18.46
C SER A 432 -31.14 16.15 19.78
N GLN A 433 -32.47 16.23 19.74
CA GLN A 433 -33.31 16.42 20.92
C GLN A 433 -34.59 15.59 20.80
N SER A 434 -34.86 14.80 21.83
CA SER A 434 -35.98 13.87 21.93
C SER A 434 -36.10 12.93 20.73
N SER A 435 -34.98 12.35 20.29
CA SER A 435 -34.93 11.45 19.13
C SER A 435 -35.77 10.18 19.34
N GLY A 436 -35.76 9.63 20.55
CA GLY A 436 -36.47 8.37 20.82
C GLY A 436 -35.79 7.18 20.15
N CYS A 437 -36.29 5.97 20.41
CA CYS A 437 -35.67 4.77 19.84
C CYS A 437 -36.13 4.48 18.41
N SER A 438 -35.15 4.39 17.52
CA SER A 438 -35.36 4.22 16.08
C SER A 438 -35.79 2.79 15.73
N ALA A 439 -36.72 2.61 14.80
CA ALA A 439 -37.19 1.30 14.39
C ALA A 439 -36.02 0.42 13.89
N GLY A 440 -35.83 -0.76 14.48
CA GLY A 440 -34.70 -1.64 14.19
C GLY A 440 -33.37 -1.23 14.83
N GLY A 441 -33.38 -0.25 15.75
CA GLY A 441 -32.22 0.15 16.54
C GLY A 441 -31.20 1.01 15.79
N TYR A 442 -31.53 1.57 14.62
CA TYR A 442 -30.61 2.43 13.88
C TYR A 442 -31.31 3.59 13.19
N SER A 443 -30.72 4.78 13.27
CA SER A 443 -31.06 5.92 12.41
C SER A 443 -29.81 6.68 11.95
N ALA A 444 -29.96 7.40 10.84
CA ALA A 444 -28.93 8.27 10.30
C ALA A 444 -29.54 9.62 9.92
N GLY A 445 -28.98 10.69 10.45
CA GLY A 445 -29.32 12.06 10.09
C GLY A 445 -28.41 12.57 8.96
N SER A 446 -29.00 13.26 7.97
CA SER A 446 -28.28 13.88 6.85
C SER A 446 -28.03 15.39 7.04
N VAL A 447 -28.61 15.98 8.09
CA VAL A 447 -28.49 17.42 8.37
C VAL A 447 -27.26 17.68 9.23
N VAL A 448 -26.37 18.53 8.73
CA VAL A 448 -25.24 19.06 9.49
C VAL A 448 -25.77 19.98 10.60
N SER A 449 -25.57 19.60 11.86
CA SER A 449 -26.21 20.27 13.02
C SER A 449 -25.23 20.77 14.08
N GLY A 450 -23.93 20.77 13.80
CA GLY A 450 -22.91 21.34 14.67
C GLY A 450 -21.57 21.51 13.98
N THR A 451 -20.65 22.23 14.63
CA THR A 451 -19.29 22.47 14.14
C THR A 451 -18.27 21.99 15.15
N VAL A 452 -17.25 21.29 14.66
CA VAL A 452 -16.06 20.91 15.41
C VAL A 452 -14.82 21.45 14.70
N LEU A 453 -13.74 21.65 15.44
CA LEU A 453 -12.48 22.17 14.91
C LEU A 453 -11.43 21.07 14.87
N ALA A 454 -10.73 20.94 13.74
CA ALA A 454 -9.59 20.04 13.64
C ALA A 454 -8.53 20.35 14.71
N GLY A 455 -7.97 19.32 15.33
CA GLY A 455 -6.95 19.44 16.38
C GLY A 455 -7.46 19.94 17.74
N GLN A 456 -8.76 20.20 17.88
CA GLN A 456 -9.36 20.70 19.13
C GLN A 456 -10.25 19.65 19.78
N SER A 457 -10.41 19.75 21.10
CA SER A 457 -11.36 18.93 21.83
C SER A 457 -12.77 19.53 21.75
N ALA A 458 -13.76 18.74 21.34
CA ALA A 458 -15.16 19.13 21.35
C ALA A 458 -15.85 18.57 22.60
N SER A 459 -16.41 19.44 23.44
CA SER A 459 -17.21 19.00 24.59
C SER A 459 -18.55 18.46 24.11
N PHE A 460 -19.03 17.36 24.70
CA PHE A 460 -20.35 16.84 24.40
C PHE A 460 -21.17 16.58 25.68
N THR A 461 -22.47 16.65 25.55
CA THR A 461 -23.43 16.15 26.54
C THR A 461 -24.50 15.34 25.82
N ALA A 462 -24.82 14.18 26.38
CA ALA A 462 -25.81 13.26 25.85
C ALA A 462 -26.74 12.79 26.97
N LYS A 463 -27.96 12.41 26.59
CA LYS A 463 -28.97 11.90 27.51
C LYS A 463 -29.54 10.62 26.96
N LEU A 464 -29.58 9.57 27.79
CA LEU A 464 -30.26 8.32 27.47
C LEU A 464 -31.77 8.44 27.70
N LEU A 465 -32.54 7.58 27.03
CA LEU A 465 -33.96 7.42 27.27
C LEU A 465 -34.22 7.03 28.74
N PRO A 466 -35.36 7.44 29.32
CA PRO A 466 -35.70 7.07 30.69
C PRO A 466 -35.81 5.56 30.85
N SER A 467 -34.86 4.96 31.57
CA SER A 467 -34.83 3.53 31.87
C SER A 467 -34.10 3.26 33.19
N SER A 468 -34.48 2.18 33.88
CA SER A 468 -33.73 1.64 35.02
C SER A 468 -32.56 0.75 34.60
N TYR A 469 -32.48 0.40 33.31
CA TYR A 469 -31.46 -0.47 32.76
C TYR A 469 -30.19 0.31 32.44
N LYS A 470 -29.04 -0.24 32.88
CA LYS A 470 -27.73 0.36 32.63
C LYS A 470 -27.25 0.02 31.22
N GLN A 471 -26.72 1.02 30.53
CA GLN A 471 -26.32 0.94 29.13
C GLN A 471 -24.85 1.36 28.98
N GLY A 472 -24.13 0.75 28.06
CA GLY A 472 -22.82 1.22 27.65
C GLY A 472 -22.94 2.10 26.42
N VAL A 473 -22.08 3.11 26.33
CA VAL A 473 -22.08 4.05 25.19
C VAL A 473 -20.69 4.18 24.60
N THR A 474 -20.62 4.16 23.28
CA THR A 474 -19.44 4.63 22.54
C THR A 474 -19.81 5.68 21.52
N ILE A 475 -18.85 6.57 21.25
CA ILE A 475 -18.96 7.59 20.20
C ILE A 475 -17.78 7.40 19.27
N TRP A 476 -18.09 7.24 18.00
CA TRP A 476 -17.13 7.10 16.92
C TRP A 476 -17.24 8.29 15.97
N ALA A 477 -16.16 8.61 15.26
CA ALA A 477 -16.19 9.55 14.16
C ALA A 477 -15.47 8.94 12.96
N ASP A 478 -16.08 9.04 11.78
CA ASP A 478 -15.51 8.59 10.50
C ASP A 478 -14.49 9.63 10.03
N LEU A 479 -13.27 9.57 10.59
CA LEU A 479 -12.25 10.61 10.48
C LEU A 479 -11.69 10.67 9.06
N ASP A 480 -11.60 9.54 8.37
CA ASP A 480 -11.13 9.46 6.99
C ASP A 480 -12.24 9.37 5.94
N ARG A 481 -13.50 9.27 6.37
CA ARG A 481 -14.71 9.29 5.53
C ARG A 481 -14.82 8.08 4.61
N ASP A 482 -14.29 6.95 5.03
CA ASP A 482 -14.41 5.68 4.31
C ASP A 482 -15.68 4.89 4.72
N GLY A 483 -16.39 5.34 5.76
CA GLY A 483 -17.61 4.71 6.27
C GLY A 483 -17.35 3.44 7.08
N LEU A 484 -16.09 3.17 7.44
CA LEU A 484 -15.61 2.05 8.25
C LEU A 484 -15.01 2.60 9.54
N PHE A 485 -15.87 2.93 10.51
CA PHE A 485 -15.53 3.41 11.85
C PHE A 485 -14.51 2.51 12.60
N ASP A 486 -13.21 2.68 12.33
CA ASP A 486 -12.12 1.75 12.65
C ASP A 486 -11.31 2.20 13.87
N SER A 487 -11.27 1.33 14.87
CA SER A 487 -10.51 1.56 16.10
C SER A 487 -9.00 1.69 15.88
N THR A 488 -8.45 1.06 14.84
CA THR A 488 -7.02 1.13 14.51
C THR A 488 -6.62 2.48 13.93
N LYS A 489 -7.60 3.25 13.40
CA LYS A 489 -7.43 4.61 12.88
C LYS A 489 -7.81 5.69 13.90
N ASN A 490 -7.95 5.32 15.17
CA ASN A 490 -8.35 6.20 16.27
C ASN A 490 -9.77 6.80 16.12
N GLU A 491 -10.67 6.11 15.44
CA GLU A 491 -12.03 6.61 15.19
C GLU A 491 -12.97 6.44 16.38
N LEU A 492 -12.60 5.62 17.37
CA LEU A 492 -13.28 5.55 18.66
C LEU A 492 -12.90 6.77 19.52
N LEU A 493 -13.73 7.81 19.51
CA LEU A 493 -13.46 9.05 20.22
C LEU A 493 -13.86 9.01 21.71
N TYR A 494 -14.85 8.19 22.07
CA TYR A 494 -15.31 8.08 23.45
C TYR A 494 -15.88 6.71 23.76
N LYS A 495 -15.64 6.23 24.99
CA LYS A 495 -16.33 5.10 25.58
C LYS A 495 -16.63 5.37 27.06
N THR A 496 -17.81 4.95 27.52
CA THR A 496 -18.14 4.98 28.95
C THR A 496 -17.21 4.06 29.73
N SER A 497 -16.72 4.49 30.91
CA SER A 497 -15.86 3.68 31.77
C SER A 497 -16.60 2.58 32.54
N ALA A 498 -17.92 2.72 32.68
CA ALA A 498 -18.85 1.75 33.25
C ALA A 498 -20.22 1.94 32.61
N LEU A 499 -21.14 0.99 32.79
CA LEU A 499 -22.52 1.15 32.32
C LEU A 499 -23.22 2.31 33.07
N VAL A 500 -23.92 3.16 32.33
CA VAL A 500 -24.54 4.41 32.80
C VAL A 500 -26.07 4.41 32.63
N THR A 501 -26.73 5.38 33.28
CA THR A 501 -28.16 5.71 33.12
C THR A 501 -28.31 7.23 33.11
N GLY A 502 -29.27 7.78 32.36
CA GLY A 502 -29.55 9.21 32.37
C GLY A 502 -28.56 10.03 31.53
N GLN A 503 -28.11 11.17 32.06
CA GLN A 503 -27.21 12.09 31.34
C GLN A 503 -25.74 11.72 31.55
N PHE A 504 -24.94 11.88 30.49
CA PHE A 504 -23.49 11.72 30.51
C PHE A 504 -22.83 12.79 29.62
N SER A 505 -21.54 13.01 29.83
CA SER A 505 -20.77 14.04 29.13
C SER A 505 -19.31 13.64 29.04
N GLY A 506 -18.59 14.28 28.11
CA GLY A 506 -17.17 14.09 27.94
C GLY A 506 -16.60 15.01 26.88
N ASN A 507 -15.42 14.67 26.39
CA ASN A 507 -14.73 15.39 25.34
C ASN A 507 -14.39 14.43 24.21
N LEU A 508 -14.60 14.87 22.97
CA LEU A 508 -14.16 14.20 21.76
C LEU A 508 -12.86 14.86 21.32
N VAL A 509 -11.76 14.10 21.30
CA VAL A 509 -10.45 14.62 20.86
C VAL A 509 -10.33 14.39 19.37
N LEU A 510 -10.24 15.45 18.58
CA LEU A 510 -10.15 15.37 17.13
C LEU A 510 -8.70 15.59 16.67
N PRO A 511 -8.21 14.83 15.68
CA PRO A 511 -6.86 15.00 15.18
C PRO A 511 -6.69 16.30 14.41
N ALA A 512 -5.48 16.87 14.43
CA ALA A 512 -5.14 18.08 13.66
C ALA A 512 -5.12 17.82 12.14
N THR A 513 -4.92 16.56 11.74
CA THR A 513 -4.92 16.12 10.33
C THR A 513 -6.32 15.98 9.73
N LEU A 514 -7.37 16.22 10.50
CA LEU A 514 -8.75 16.07 10.05
C LEU A 514 -9.07 17.07 8.92
N THR A 515 -9.50 16.56 7.77
CA THR A 515 -9.86 17.41 6.64
C THR A 515 -11.14 18.19 6.92
N THR A 516 -11.28 19.38 6.33
CA THR A 516 -12.50 20.19 6.48
C THR A 516 -13.66 19.59 5.70
N GLY A 517 -14.89 19.86 6.13
CA GLY A 517 -16.11 19.34 5.53
C GLY A 517 -16.96 18.47 6.46
N PRO A 518 -18.06 17.90 5.96
CA PRO A 518 -18.96 17.08 6.77
C PRO A 518 -18.27 15.77 7.19
N MET A 519 -18.52 15.37 8.43
CA MET A 519 -18.02 14.15 9.05
C MET A 519 -19.16 13.46 9.79
N THR A 520 -19.20 12.13 9.70
CA THR A 520 -20.19 11.34 10.44
C THR A 520 -19.69 11.06 11.86
N ILE A 521 -20.51 11.35 12.86
CA ILE A 521 -20.33 10.89 14.24
C ILE A 521 -21.40 9.83 14.53
N ARG A 522 -20.97 8.68 15.02
CA ARG A 522 -21.83 7.55 15.39
C ARG A 522 -21.90 7.40 16.89
N VAL A 523 -23.10 7.43 17.47
CA VAL A 523 -23.33 7.17 18.89
C VAL A 523 -24.01 5.81 19.03
N ILE A 524 -23.33 4.86 19.66
CA ILE A 524 -23.84 3.51 19.88
C ILE A 524 -24.20 3.36 21.35
N VAL A 525 -25.44 2.96 21.60
CA VAL A 525 -25.99 2.64 22.90
C VAL A 525 -26.34 1.16 22.91
N ALA A 526 -25.86 0.43 23.92
CA ALA A 526 -26.20 -0.99 24.10
C ALA A 526 -26.51 -1.33 25.55
N TYR A 527 -27.53 -2.17 25.76
CA TYR A 527 -27.90 -2.67 27.08
C TYR A 527 -26.83 -3.59 27.67
N ASN A 528 -26.46 -3.34 28.93
CA ASN A 528 -25.62 -4.22 29.75
C ASN A 528 -24.25 -4.62 29.15
N VAL A 529 -23.78 -3.90 28.12
CA VAL A 529 -22.48 -4.08 27.47
C VAL A 529 -21.95 -2.74 27.00
N ILE A 530 -20.65 -2.54 27.07
CA ILE A 530 -19.99 -1.39 26.44
C ILE A 530 -19.69 -1.78 24.99
N PRO A 531 -20.28 -1.11 23.98
CA PRO A 531 -20.05 -1.44 22.59
C PRO A 531 -18.56 -1.32 22.23
N THR A 532 -18.01 -2.28 21.48
CA THR A 532 -16.60 -2.25 21.04
C THR A 532 -16.43 -2.24 19.53
N ASP A 533 -17.51 -2.40 18.76
CA ASP A 533 -17.49 -2.60 17.32
C ASP A 533 -18.54 -1.70 16.67
N ALA A 534 -18.09 -0.68 15.95
CA ALA A 534 -18.98 0.29 15.34
C ALA A 534 -19.90 -0.29 14.25
N CYS A 535 -19.57 -1.47 13.72
CA CYS A 535 -20.28 -2.17 12.67
C CYS A 535 -20.89 -3.50 13.18
N GLY A 536 -20.83 -3.76 14.49
CA GLY A 536 -21.12 -5.05 15.10
C GLY A 536 -22.60 -5.39 15.26
N SER A 537 -22.85 -6.56 15.87
CA SER A 537 -24.21 -7.01 16.22
C SER A 537 -24.51 -6.80 17.69
N TYR A 538 -25.65 -6.19 17.99
CA TYR A 538 -26.12 -5.91 19.34
C TYR A 538 -27.50 -6.50 19.59
N LEU A 539 -27.79 -6.86 20.84
CA LEU A 539 -29.09 -7.44 21.19
C LEU A 539 -30.13 -6.36 21.50
N TYR A 540 -29.79 -5.36 22.33
CA TYR A 540 -30.71 -4.30 22.76
C TYR A 540 -29.96 -2.96 22.80
N GLY A 541 -30.67 -1.87 22.52
CA GLY A 541 -30.16 -0.51 22.41
C GLY A 541 -30.43 0.10 21.03
N GLU A 542 -29.66 1.13 20.68
CA GLU A 542 -29.76 1.80 19.39
C GLU A 542 -28.44 2.44 18.96
N THR A 543 -28.36 2.80 17.69
CA THR A 543 -27.30 3.62 17.13
C THR A 543 -27.89 4.79 16.37
N GLU A 544 -27.34 5.99 16.61
CA GLU A 544 -27.65 7.19 15.82
C GLU A 544 -26.38 7.73 15.15
N ASP A 545 -26.46 7.95 13.84
CA ASP A 545 -25.42 8.64 13.07
C ASP A 545 -25.81 10.11 12.82
N TYR A 546 -24.88 11.02 13.08
CA TYR A 546 -25.04 12.47 12.92
C TYR A 546 -23.99 13.04 11.98
N GLN A 547 -24.32 14.14 11.31
CA GLN A 547 -23.36 14.91 10.51
C GLN A 547 -22.90 16.16 11.29
N VAL A 548 -21.59 16.36 11.39
CA VAL A 548 -20.97 17.57 11.93
C VAL A 548 -20.05 18.20 10.89
N LEU A 549 -19.94 19.53 10.88
CA LEU A 549 -18.98 20.25 10.05
C LEU A 549 -17.63 20.30 10.76
N VAL A 550 -16.59 19.74 10.13
CA VAL A 550 -15.22 20.01 10.53
C VAL A 550 -14.76 21.31 9.88
N ALA A 551 -14.40 22.28 10.70
CA ALA A 551 -13.76 23.52 10.28
C ALA A 551 -12.28 23.54 10.70
N GLY A 552 -11.46 24.28 9.94
CA GLY A 552 -10.06 24.51 10.28
C GLY A 552 -9.93 25.45 11.48
N ALA A 553 -8.90 25.25 12.31
CA ALA A 553 -8.51 26.26 13.30
C ALA A 553 -7.94 27.49 12.59
N ALA A 554 -8.08 28.68 13.18
CA ALA A 554 -7.52 29.91 12.61
C ALA A 554 -5.99 29.80 12.46
N SER A 555 -5.46 30.15 11.29
CA SER A 555 -4.03 29.98 10.94
C SER A 555 -3.52 31.11 10.06
N ALA A 556 -2.24 31.41 10.22
CA ALA A 556 -1.48 32.19 9.24
C ALA A 556 -0.61 31.26 8.39
N ASP A 557 -0.03 31.77 7.32
CA ASP A 557 1.05 31.11 6.55
C ASP A 557 2.01 32.24 6.19
N LEU A 558 3.08 32.36 6.96
CA LEU A 558 4.01 33.48 6.95
C LEU A 558 5.33 33.07 6.30
N SER A 559 5.62 33.65 5.14
CA SER A 559 6.90 33.45 4.47
C SER A 559 7.79 34.69 4.59
N LEU A 560 9.10 34.47 4.69
CA LEU A 560 10.13 35.50 4.76
C LEU A 560 11.03 35.42 3.52
N ARG A 561 11.24 36.56 2.86
CA ARG A 561 12.26 36.70 1.81
C ARG A 561 13.25 37.81 2.13
N MET A 562 14.50 37.62 1.72
CA MET A 562 15.54 38.64 1.84
C MET A 562 16.17 38.95 0.47
N GLN A 563 16.44 40.23 0.22
CA GLN A 563 17.14 40.71 -0.98
C GLN A 563 18.23 41.71 -0.59
N THR A 564 19.19 41.90 -1.48
CA THR A 564 20.26 42.90 -1.38
C THR A 564 20.36 43.68 -2.67
N ASP A 565 20.73 44.96 -2.60
CA ASP A 565 20.99 45.80 -3.77
C ASP A 565 22.31 45.44 -4.47
N ILE A 566 23.30 44.96 -3.72
CA ILE A 566 24.63 44.60 -4.22
C ILE A 566 25.10 43.29 -3.56
N ARG A 567 25.54 42.31 -4.37
CA ARG A 567 26.11 41.03 -3.87
C ARG A 567 27.65 41.01 -3.80
N THR A 568 28.32 41.97 -4.43
CA THR A 568 29.79 42.07 -4.46
C THR A 568 30.34 43.45 -4.06
N PRO A 569 30.17 43.87 -2.79
CA PRO A 569 30.61 45.17 -2.31
C PRO A 569 32.12 45.25 -2.11
N ALA A 570 32.67 46.47 -2.19
CA ALA A 570 34.01 46.77 -1.67
C ALA A 570 34.01 46.72 -0.13
N LEU A 571 35.20 46.52 0.45
CA LEU A 571 35.36 46.56 1.91
C LEU A 571 34.86 47.91 2.48
N ASN A 572 34.07 47.85 3.56
CA ASN A 572 33.39 48.98 4.20
C ASN A 572 32.33 49.72 3.37
N GLN A 573 31.97 49.24 2.17
CA GLN A 573 30.87 49.80 1.39
C GLN A 573 29.52 49.44 2.06
N PRO A 574 28.63 50.42 2.35
CA PRO A 574 27.26 50.13 2.77
C PRO A 574 26.47 49.40 1.68
N VAL A 575 25.70 48.41 2.10
CA VAL A 575 24.86 47.54 1.27
C VAL A 575 23.46 47.54 1.85
N SER A 576 22.44 47.74 1.01
CA SER A 576 21.04 47.77 1.44
C SER A 576 20.42 46.38 1.35
N PHE A 577 19.80 45.95 2.43
CA PHE A 577 19.03 44.73 2.55
C PHE A 577 17.55 45.03 2.74
N SER A 578 16.70 44.26 2.10
CA SER A 578 15.26 44.29 2.33
C SER A 578 14.75 42.93 2.79
N VAL A 579 14.04 42.88 3.92
CA VAL A 579 13.31 41.71 4.40
C VAL A 579 11.83 41.93 4.14
N THR A 580 11.16 40.99 3.48
CA THR A 580 9.71 41.04 3.31
C THR A 580 9.06 39.80 3.90
N ILE A 581 8.03 40.04 4.71
CA ILE A 581 7.16 39.00 5.27
C ILE A 581 5.84 39.06 4.52
N GLN A 582 5.33 37.91 4.07
CA GLN A 582 4.05 37.75 3.38
C GLN A 582 3.16 36.81 4.17
N ASN A 583 1.88 37.15 4.33
CA ASN A 583 0.88 36.23 4.88
C ASN A 583 0.05 35.64 3.72
N ASN A 584 0.28 34.37 3.39
CA ASN A 584 -0.49 33.58 2.42
C ASN A 584 -1.64 32.83 3.09
N GLY A 585 -1.72 32.89 4.43
CA GLY A 585 -2.71 32.17 5.21
C GLY A 585 -4.11 32.75 5.14
N PRO A 586 -5.12 31.96 5.54
CA PRO A 586 -6.53 32.34 5.44
C PRO A 586 -6.92 33.45 6.42
N ASP A 587 -6.18 33.64 7.52
CA ASP A 587 -6.53 34.59 8.59
C ASP A 587 -5.48 35.70 8.79
N ASN A 588 -5.91 36.78 9.44
CA ASN A 588 -5.04 37.92 9.75
C ASN A 588 -4.07 37.58 10.89
N ALA A 589 -2.78 37.83 10.67
CA ALA A 589 -1.72 37.57 11.65
C ALA A 589 -1.28 38.88 12.34
N THR A 590 -1.09 38.82 13.66
CA THR A 590 -0.64 39.95 14.50
C THR A 590 0.53 39.51 15.38
N ASN A 591 1.13 40.42 16.15
CA ASN A 591 2.28 40.14 17.02
C ASN A 591 3.44 39.42 16.32
N ILE A 592 3.62 39.72 15.02
CA ILE A 592 4.71 39.17 14.24
C ILE A 592 6.01 39.87 14.65
N SER A 593 7.07 39.09 14.83
CA SER A 593 8.43 39.61 14.98
C SER A 593 9.41 38.82 14.12
N TRP A 594 10.49 39.45 13.67
CA TRP A 594 11.53 38.83 12.84
C TRP A 594 12.91 39.34 13.24
N GLN A 595 13.93 38.54 12.93
CA GLN A 595 15.31 38.86 13.27
C GLN A 595 16.29 38.31 12.22
N ASN A 596 17.23 39.15 11.82
CA ASN A 596 18.47 38.81 11.16
C ASN A 596 19.61 38.82 12.19
N ASN A 597 20.27 37.68 12.40
CA ASN A 597 21.47 37.60 13.23
C ASN A 597 22.70 37.89 12.37
N LEU A 598 23.38 39.01 12.62
CA LEU A 598 24.44 39.46 11.73
C LEU A 598 25.66 38.52 11.80
N PRO A 599 26.23 38.10 10.65
CA PRO A 599 27.51 37.39 10.64
C PRO A 599 28.61 38.22 11.31
N PRO A 600 29.65 37.56 11.88
CA PRO A 600 30.84 38.26 12.36
C PRO A 600 31.42 39.19 11.28
N ASN A 601 31.90 40.36 11.68
CA ASN A 601 32.46 41.37 10.77
C ASN A 601 31.45 41.94 9.76
N PHE A 602 30.14 41.84 10.00
CA PHE A 602 29.11 42.53 9.24
C PHE A 602 28.43 43.58 10.12
N SER A 603 28.74 44.86 9.91
CA SER A 603 28.32 45.93 10.83
C SER A 603 27.11 46.71 10.33
N PHE A 604 26.18 47.03 11.23
CA PHE A 604 25.00 47.86 10.93
C PHE A 604 25.36 49.32 10.65
N VAL A 605 24.66 49.93 9.68
CA VAL A 605 24.83 51.33 9.28
C VAL A 605 23.58 52.15 9.58
N SER A 606 22.42 51.74 9.06
CA SER A 606 21.15 52.47 9.17
C SER A 606 19.96 51.53 8.93
N GLY A 607 18.75 51.96 9.30
CA GLY A 607 17.51 51.20 9.10
C GLY A 607 16.29 52.12 9.07
N GLU A 608 15.26 51.73 8.33
CA GLU A 608 14.00 52.47 8.26
C GLU A 608 13.16 52.38 9.55
N THR A 609 12.04 53.10 9.59
CA THR A 609 11.10 53.03 10.73
C THR A 609 10.55 51.61 10.89
N GLY A 610 10.62 51.07 12.12
CA GLY A 610 10.23 49.69 12.42
C GLY A 610 11.39 48.69 12.42
N VAL A 611 12.58 49.11 11.96
CA VAL A 611 13.82 48.32 12.10
C VAL A 611 14.47 48.59 13.47
N ILE A 612 14.76 47.52 14.20
CA ILE A 612 15.39 47.54 15.51
C ILE A 612 16.79 46.93 15.37
N ASN A 613 17.83 47.63 15.84
CA ASN A 613 19.22 47.14 15.85
C ASN A 613 19.69 46.89 17.28
N SER A 614 20.21 45.69 17.56
CA SER A 614 20.78 45.30 18.86
C SER A 614 22.31 45.24 18.86
N GLY A 615 22.97 45.67 17.78
CA GLY A 615 24.41 45.55 17.55
C GLY A 615 24.79 44.22 16.89
N SER A 616 24.35 43.10 17.47
CA SER A 616 24.57 41.74 16.93
C SER A 616 23.44 41.22 16.03
N SER A 617 22.31 41.91 15.97
CA SER A 617 21.15 41.51 15.16
C SER A 617 20.34 42.74 14.73
N VAL A 618 19.57 42.57 13.66
CA VAL A 618 18.60 43.54 13.13
C VAL A 618 17.24 42.87 13.05
N GLY A 619 16.15 43.52 13.43
CA GLY A 619 14.82 42.90 13.40
C GLY A 619 13.65 43.87 13.40
N GLY A 620 12.45 43.36 13.64
CA GLY A 620 11.22 44.14 13.82
C GLY A 620 10.22 43.39 14.70
N SER A 621 9.28 44.10 15.34
CA SER A 621 8.31 43.50 16.27
C SER A 621 6.96 44.23 16.28
N GLY A 622 5.92 43.55 16.79
CA GLY A 622 4.56 44.12 16.88
C GLY A 622 3.86 44.28 15.53
N ILE A 623 4.29 43.51 14.51
CA ILE A 623 3.82 43.65 13.13
C ILE A 623 2.47 42.95 12.97
N SER A 624 1.58 43.55 12.19
CA SER A 624 0.29 42.97 11.80
C SER A 624 0.17 42.92 10.28
N ILE A 625 -0.16 41.75 9.74
CA ILE A 625 -0.26 41.48 8.30
C ILE A 625 -1.59 40.79 8.02
N ALA A 626 -2.45 41.45 7.25
CA ALA A 626 -3.71 40.88 6.81
C ALA A 626 -3.50 39.70 5.84
N THR A 627 -4.49 38.81 5.71
CA THR A 627 -4.46 37.73 4.72
C THR A 627 -4.17 38.28 3.32
N GLY A 628 -3.23 37.65 2.60
CA GLY A 628 -2.79 38.04 1.26
C GLY A 628 -1.87 39.27 1.20
N ALA A 629 -1.54 39.92 2.32
CA ALA A 629 -0.70 41.13 2.34
C ALA A 629 0.78 40.85 2.70
N SER A 630 1.66 41.83 2.44
CA SER A 630 3.07 41.80 2.85
C SER A 630 3.52 43.07 3.58
N ALA A 631 4.55 42.94 4.40
CA ALA A 631 5.30 44.05 4.99
C ALA A 631 6.80 43.94 4.67
N THR A 632 7.41 45.03 4.20
CA THR A 632 8.84 45.10 3.84
C THR A 632 9.60 46.07 4.74
N PHE A 633 10.82 45.68 5.14
CA PHE A 633 11.71 46.45 6.01
C PHE A 633 13.09 46.56 5.36
N VAL A 634 13.63 47.79 5.28
CA VAL A 634 14.94 48.05 4.65
C VAL A 634 15.96 48.54 5.68
N TYR A 635 17.19 48.01 5.60
CA TYR A 635 18.32 48.40 6.43
C TYR A 635 19.65 48.25 5.69
N GLN A 636 20.69 48.92 6.18
CA GLN A 636 22.02 48.90 5.58
C GLN A 636 23.06 48.27 6.51
N LEU A 637 23.90 47.41 5.93
CA LEU A 637 25.05 46.79 6.59
C LEU A 637 26.33 47.07 5.78
N LYS A 638 27.52 46.93 6.39
CA LYS A 638 28.81 47.00 5.68
C LYS A 638 29.79 45.90 6.14
N PRO A 639 30.48 45.21 5.22
CA PRO A 639 31.48 44.21 5.57
C PRO A 639 32.77 44.89 6.06
N THR A 640 33.30 44.48 7.21
CA THR A 640 34.52 45.04 7.81
C THR A 640 35.75 44.16 7.64
N GLN A 641 35.60 42.97 7.05
CA GLN A 641 36.71 42.10 6.63
C GLN A 641 36.45 41.49 5.24
N PRO A 642 37.51 41.14 4.47
CA PRO A 642 37.33 40.38 3.24
C PRO A 642 36.78 38.97 3.50
N GLY A 643 35.77 38.53 2.75
CA GLY A 643 35.21 37.18 2.84
C GLY A 643 33.86 37.00 2.14
N LEU A 644 33.31 35.79 2.26
CA LEU A 644 31.92 35.45 1.92
C LEU A 644 31.07 35.55 3.18
N TYR A 645 29.96 36.27 3.12
CA TYR A 645 29.02 36.48 4.21
C TYR A 645 27.72 35.75 3.92
N LEU A 646 27.32 34.81 4.77
CA LEU A 646 26.03 34.13 4.72
C LEU A 646 25.08 34.78 5.74
N ASN A 647 24.30 35.75 5.26
CA ASN A 647 23.42 36.59 6.06
C ASN A 647 22.00 35.99 6.11
N SER A 648 21.48 35.72 7.31
CA SER A 648 20.26 34.92 7.49
C SER A 648 19.28 35.59 8.45
N ALA A 649 18.00 35.56 8.11
CA ALA A 649 16.90 36.02 8.96
C ALA A 649 15.79 34.97 9.09
N GLN A 650 15.02 35.09 10.17
CA GLN A 650 13.85 34.27 10.47
C GLN A 650 12.72 35.11 11.06
N ILE A 651 11.49 34.62 10.95
CA ILE A 651 10.37 35.05 11.78
C ILE A 651 10.51 34.39 13.16
N LEU A 652 10.30 35.15 14.23
CA LEU A 652 10.43 34.66 15.61
C LEU A 652 9.08 34.32 16.25
N THR A 653 8.03 35.08 15.95
CA THR A 653 6.71 34.90 16.58
C THR A 653 5.58 35.29 15.63
N SER A 654 4.39 34.74 15.88
CA SER A 654 3.10 35.12 15.28
C SER A 654 1.96 34.89 16.28
N SER A 655 0.85 35.62 16.16
CA SER A 655 -0.36 35.41 16.98
C SER A 655 -1.16 34.18 16.60
N LEU A 656 -0.99 33.69 15.37
CA LEU A 656 -1.65 32.50 14.84
C LEU A 656 -0.60 31.43 14.52
N PRO A 657 -0.92 30.14 14.71
CA PRO A 657 -0.05 29.07 14.26
C PRO A 657 0.14 29.14 12.74
N ASP A 658 1.35 28.85 12.33
CA ASP A 658 1.73 28.66 10.94
C ASP A 658 1.80 27.15 10.66
N PRO A 659 0.95 26.58 9.78
CA PRO A 659 0.93 25.15 9.52
C PRO A 659 2.17 24.63 8.78
N THR A 660 2.87 25.50 8.05
CA THR A 660 4.00 25.13 7.19
C THR A 660 5.35 25.54 7.77
N SER A 661 5.35 26.44 8.75
CA SER A 661 6.55 26.97 9.39
C SER A 661 6.46 26.99 10.91
N GLN A 662 7.60 26.99 11.61
CA GLN A 662 7.69 27.07 13.06
C GLN A 662 8.44 28.34 13.48
N PRO A 663 7.78 29.49 13.62
CA PRO A 663 8.46 30.73 14.00
C PRO A 663 9.41 30.57 15.19
N GLY A 664 10.66 31.00 15.01
CA GLY A 664 11.72 30.91 16.01
C GLY A 664 12.51 29.60 16.04
N SER A 665 12.32 28.71 15.05
CA SER A 665 13.01 27.43 14.91
C SER A 665 14.39 27.49 14.28
N GLY A 666 14.97 28.69 14.11
CA GLY A 666 16.27 28.89 13.48
C GLY A 666 16.17 29.27 12.01
N THR A 667 17.28 29.12 11.29
CA THR A 667 17.44 29.54 9.87
C THR A 667 17.92 28.41 8.96
N GLY A 668 18.07 27.21 9.52
CA GLY A 668 18.67 26.04 8.87
C GLY A 668 17.75 24.83 8.78
N ASP A 669 16.47 24.97 9.12
CA ASP A 669 15.45 23.92 9.01
C ASP A 669 14.83 23.81 7.60
N GLY A 670 15.03 24.82 6.75
CA GLY A 670 14.46 24.85 5.41
C GLY A 670 12.98 25.25 5.36
N GLN A 671 12.46 25.84 6.44
CA GLN A 671 11.12 26.41 6.50
C GLN A 671 11.07 27.78 5.80
N ASP A 672 9.90 28.16 5.32
CA ASP A 672 9.72 29.35 4.48
C ASP A 672 9.59 30.66 5.26
N ASP A 673 9.57 30.58 6.59
CA ASP A 673 9.71 31.69 7.52
C ASP A 673 11.18 32.16 7.70
N THR A 674 12.11 31.59 6.92
CA THR A 674 13.53 31.92 6.93
C THR A 674 14.02 32.39 5.56
N ALA A 675 15.08 33.20 5.54
CA ALA A 675 15.78 33.54 4.31
C ALA A 675 17.27 33.74 4.56
N THR A 676 18.10 33.23 3.64
CA THR A 676 19.54 33.43 3.63
C THR A 676 19.97 34.06 2.30
N ILE A 677 20.90 35.01 2.38
CA ILE A 677 21.52 35.64 1.22
C ILE A 677 23.03 35.72 1.39
N ASP A 678 23.76 35.40 0.34
CA ASP A 678 25.21 35.50 0.30
C ASP A 678 25.69 36.82 -0.31
N ILE A 679 26.75 37.36 0.28
CA ILE A 679 27.49 38.53 -0.22
C ILE A 679 28.99 38.25 -0.17
N ARG A 680 29.73 38.63 -1.21
CA ARG A 680 31.18 38.41 -1.29
C ARG A 680 31.94 39.72 -1.50
N THR A 681 32.95 40.00 -0.69
CA THR A 681 33.85 41.13 -0.96
C THR A 681 34.73 40.86 -2.20
N ASN A 682 35.14 41.91 -2.93
CA ASN A 682 35.92 41.78 -4.18
C ASN A 682 37.34 41.19 -4.07
N ASP A 683 37.77 40.77 -2.88
CA ASP A 683 39.09 40.20 -2.64
C ASP A 683 39.05 38.66 -2.74
N ASN A 684 40.15 38.03 -3.17
CA ASN A 684 40.28 36.56 -3.36
C ASN A 684 40.32 35.73 -2.04
N ASN A 685 39.62 36.17 -0.98
CA ASN A 685 39.56 35.47 0.31
C ASN A 685 38.46 34.38 0.29
N THR A 686 38.78 33.20 0.82
CA THR A 686 37.87 32.04 0.92
C THR A 686 37.19 31.92 2.30
N THR A 687 37.48 32.84 3.23
CA THR A 687 36.90 32.85 4.58
C THR A 687 35.38 33.10 4.51
N VAL A 688 34.61 32.25 5.21
CA VAL A 688 33.15 32.35 5.30
C VAL A 688 32.73 32.86 6.68
N PHE A 689 31.94 33.92 6.73
CA PHE A 689 31.30 34.44 7.93
C PHE A 689 29.80 34.13 7.85
N SER A 690 29.32 33.28 8.74
CA SER A 690 27.91 32.87 8.76
C SER A 690 27.15 33.52 9.92
N SER A 691 25.88 33.81 9.67
CA SER A 691 24.93 34.26 10.69
C SER A 691 24.84 33.24 11.83
N PRO A 692 24.85 33.66 13.10
CA PRO A 692 24.54 32.78 14.21
C PRO A 692 23.12 32.19 14.06
N ASN A 693 22.99 30.88 14.29
CA ASN A 693 21.73 30.15 14.21
C ASN A 693 21.29 29.57 15.57
N PRO A 694 20.92 30.43 16.54
CA PRO A 694 20.42 29.97 17.84
C PRO A 694 19.02 29.37 17.71
N ASN A 695 18.69 28.44 18.61
CA ASN A 695 17.36 27.80 18.70
C ASN A 695 16.94 27.02 17.46
N GLN A 696 17.91 26.55 16.65
CA GLN A 696 17.63 25.63 15.56
C GLN A 696 16.83 24.45 16.10
N THR A 697 15.55 24.34 15.71
CA THR A 697 14.77 23.15 15.98
C THR A 697 15.57 22.00 15.40
N PRO A 698 15.85 20.94 16.19
CA PRO A 698 16.50 19.77 15.65
C PRO A 698 15.68 19.36 14.44
N LEU A 699 16.31 19.43 13.26
CA LEU A 699 15.78 18.71 12.11
C LEU A 699 15.44 17.30 12.62
N PRO A 700 14.32 16.69 12.16
CA PRO A 700 14.02 15.32 12.52
C PRO A 700 15.34 14.57 12.47
N THR A 701 15.72 13.94 13.56
CA THR A 701 16.82 13.00 13.48
C THR A 701 16.43 12.12 12.30
N THR A 702 17.19 12.15 11.21
CA THR A 702 17.35 10.94 10.41
C THR A 702 17.50 9.88 11.47
N ILE A 703 16.54 8.96 11.61
CA ILE A 703 16.56 7.98 12.68
C ILE A 703 17.96 7.39 12.59
N PRO A 704 18.88 7.68 13.52
CA PRO A 704 20.18 7.09 13.43
C PRO A 704 19.89 5.69 13.95
N ASN A 705 19.64 4.75 13.05
CA ASN A 705 20.12 3.40 13.32
C ASN A 705 21.65 3.39 13.39
N GLN A 706 22.28 4.48 12.95
CA GLN A 706 23.70 4.77 12.98
C GLN A 706 24.30 4.52 14.37
N PRO A 707 25.19 3.52 14.50
CA PRO A 707 26.20 3.51 15.55
C PRO A 707 27.00 4.82 15.50
N ALA A 708 27.61 5.24 16.61
CA ALA A 708 28.50 6.40 16.58
C ALA A 708 29.55 6.24 15.46
N PRO A 709 29.80 7.27 14.61
CA PRO A 709 30.69 7.18 13.47
C PRO A 709 32.03 6.56 13.85
N ASP A 710 32.39 5.46 13.20
CA ASP A 710 33.65 4.77 13.44
C ASP A 710 34.80 5.59 12.82
N PRO A 711 35.79 6.05 13.61
CA PRO A 711 36.93 6.81 13.10
C PRO A 711 37.77 6.06 12.04
N ALA A 712 37.57 4.76 11.87
CA ALA A 712 38.27 3.93 10.90
C ALA A 712 37.49 3.64 9.60
N LYS A 713 36.23 4.09 9.46
CA LYS A 713 35.34 3.70 8.35
C LYS A 713 34.72 4.93 7.65
N ALA A 714 34.26 4.74 6.42
CA ALA A 714 33.38 5.72 5.77
C ALA A 714 31.97 5.48 6.31
N ASP A 715 31.13 6.50 6.20
CA ASP A 715 29.77 6.46 6.73
C ASP A 715 28.99 7.52 5.95
N LEU A 716 28.25 7.06 4.94
CA LEU A 716 27.67 7.89 3.90
C LEU A 716 26.16 8.03 4.08
N SER A 717 25.70 9.28 4.11
CA SER A 717 24.27 9.58 4.17
C SER A 717 23.83 10.47 3.02
N LEU A 718 22.55 10.37 2.68
CA LEU A 718 21.91 11.07 1.59
C LEU A 718 20.80 11.99 2.16
N GLN A 719 20.88 13.28 1.83
CA GLN A 719 19.78 14.22 2.01
C GLN A 719 19.26 14.65 0.64
N PHE A 720 17.95 14.55 0.44
CA PHE A 720 17.32 14.95 -0.82
C PHE A 720 16.46 16.20 -0.67
N ARG A 721 16.64 17.17 -1.58
CA ARG A 721 15.91 18.45 -1.59
C ARG A 721 15.31 18.72 -2.97
N VAL A 722 14.21 19.44 -2.97
CA VAL A 722 13.51 19.90 -4.16
C VAL A 722 13.31 21.41 -4.10
N SER A 723 13.52 22.10 -5.22
CA SER A 723 13.40 23.58 -5.33
C SER A 723 11.97 24.09 -5.14
N THR A 724 10.97 23.28 -5.44
CA THR A 724 9.55 23.55 -5.15
C THR A 724 8.79 22.23 -4.98
N ARG A 725 7.94 22.16 -3.96
CA ARG A 725 7.06 21.01 -3.71
C ARG A 725 5.69 21.14 -4.40
N THR A 726 5.39 22.26 -5.05
CA THR A 726 4.10 22.54 -5.71
C THR A 726 4.25 23.12 -7.13
N PRO A 727 4.98 22.46 -8.03
CA PRO A 727 5.16 22.98 -9.39
C PRO A 727 3.90 22.84 -10.25
N ASN A 728 3.79 23.68 -11.28
CA ASN A 728 2.83 23.46 -12.36
C ASN A 728 3.30 22.34 -13.31
N VAL A 729 2.38 21.72 -14.04
CA VAL A 729 2.74 20.80 -15.13
C VAL A 729 3.66 21.51 -16.14
N GLY A 730 4.78 20.88 -16.50
CA GLY A 730 5.76 21.48 -17.41
C GLY A 730 6.70 22.52 -16.77
N GLN A 731 6.57 22.83 -15.48
CA GLN A 731 7.52 23.71 -14.78
C GLN A 731 8.80 22.92 -14.41
N PRO A 732 10.00 23.35 -14.84
CA PRO A 732 11.24 22.70 -14.44
C PRO A 732 11.45 22.80 -12.93
N VAL A 733 11.82 21.67 -12.32
CA VAL A 733 12.12 21.55 -10.89
C VAL A 733 13.55 21.06 -10.74
N THR A 734 14.33 21.79 -9.96
CA THR A 734 15.68 21.38 -9.57
C THR A 734 15.64 20.52 -8.31
N PHE A 735 16.32 19.38 -8.40
CA PHE A 735 16.57 18.43 -7.34
C PHE A 735 18.03 18.53 -6.91
N THR A 736 18.26 18.57 -5.60
CA THR A 736 19.60 18.62 -5.00
C THR A 736 19.75 17.45 -4.05
N VAL A 737 20.56 16.47 -4.46
CA VAL A 737 21.01 15.36 -3.62
C VAL A 737 22.30 15.79 -2.93
N ILE A 738 22.35 15.70 -1.61
CA ILE A 738 23.52 15.99 -0.79
C ILE A 738 24.00 14.67 -0.21
N VAL A 739 25.25 14.32 -0.48
CA VAL A 739 25.92 13.15 0.11
C VAL A 739 26.88 13.65 1.18
N ALA A 740 26.75 13.16 2.41
CA ALA A 740 27.66 13.44 3.50
C ALA A 740 28.52 12.21 3.80
N ASN A 741 29.74 12.42 4.31
CA ASN A 741 30.56 11.37 4.88
C ASN A 741 30.85 11.70 6.35
N ALA A 742 30.12 11.10 7.29
CA ALA A 742 30.29 11.32 8.73
C ALA A 742 31.41 10.46 9.33
N GLY A 743 31.92 9.49 8.56
CA GLY A 743 33.00 8.58 8.96
C GLY A 743 34.38 9.23 9.07
N GLY A 744 35.34 8.47 9.60
CA GLY A 744 36.72 8.93 9.82
C GLY A 744 37.67 8.77 8.63
N ILE A 745 37.27 8.10 7.54
CA ILE A 745 38.07 7.97 6.31
C ILE A 745 37.35 8.53 5.08
N SER A 746 38.10 8.83 4.01
CA SER A 746 37.52 9.31 2.75
C SER A 746 36.85 8.18 1.97
N ALA A 747 35.69 8.44 1.40
CA ALA A 747 35.01 7.54 0.47
C ALA A 747 35.35 7.88 -0.99
N GLY A 748 35.32 6.89 -1.88
CA GLY A 748 35.61 7.07 -3.30
C GLY A 748 34.59 6.40 -4.22
N ALA A 749 34.56 6.85 -5.47
CA ALA A 749 33.71 6.31 -6.54
C ALA A 749 32.24 6.11 -6.12
N ILE A 750 31.67 7.11 -5.45
CA ILE A 750 30.29 7.07 -4.98
C ILE A 750 29.39 7.32 -6.19
N VAL A 751 28.42 6.44 -6.40
CA VAL A 751 27.40 6.52 -7.44
C VAL A 751 26.06 6.72 -6.77
N VAL A 752 25.29 7.70 -7.23
CA VAL A 752 23.93 7.97 -6.74
C VAL A 752 22.96 7.78 -7.90
N ARG A 753 21.86 7.08 -7.65
CA ARG A 753 20.77 6.89 -8.62
C ARG A 753 19.46 7.47 -8.13
N ASP A 754 18.70 8.02 -9.06
CA ASP A 754 17.34 8.52 -8.89
C ASP A 754 16.44 7.92 -9.98
N THR A 755 15.23 7.50 -9.64
CA THR A 755 14.25 6.98 -10.61
C THR A 755 13.08 7.94 -10.78
N LEU A 756 13.13 8.73 -11.84
CA LEU A 756 12.08 9.67 -12.20
C LEU A 756 10.86 8.92 -12.77
N GLN A 757 9.72 9.00 -12.08
CA GLN A 757 8.42 8.54 -12.58
C GLN A 757 7.46 9.72 -12.72
N GLY A 758 6.74 9.83 -13.84
CA GLY A 758 5.86 10.98 -14.09
C GLY A 758 6.58 12.31 -14.33
N MET A 759 7.90 12.26 -14.57
CA MET A 759 8.74 13.42 -14.89
C MET A 759 9.73 13.09 -16.01
N SER A 760 10.12 14.10 -16.79
CA SER A 760 11.18 13.99 -17.80
C SER A 760 12.43 14.73 -17.36
N PHE A 761 13.59 14.08 -17.46
CA PHE A 761 14.88 14.71 -17.21
C PHE A 761 15.18 15.85 -18.19
N VAL A 762 15.75 16.95 -17.68
CA VAL A 762 16.08 18.15 -18.46
C VAL A 762 17.60 18.33 -18.58
N ASN A 763 18.29 18.54 -17.47
CA ASN A 763 19.75 18.74 -17.45
C ASN A 763 20.35 18.48 -16.05
N SER A 764 21.68 18.48 -15.95
CA SER A 764 22.39 18.45 -14.67
C SER A 764 23.63 19.35 -14.71
N PRO A 765 23.73 20.38 -13.85
CA PRO A 765 24.94 21.19 -13.70
C PRO A 765 26.12 20.43 -13.11
N THR A 766 25.88 19.34 -12.37
CA THR A 766 26.91 18.51 -11.73
C THR A 766 27.26 17.27 -12.55
N GLY A 767 26.80 17.19 -13.80
CA GLY A 767 27.17 16.12 -14.72
C GLY A 767 26.44 14.78 -14.52
N ALA A 768 25.30 14.77 -13.83
CA ALA A 768 24.43 13.60 -13.79
C ALA A 768 23.77 13.35 -15.16
N SER A 769 23.53 12.09 -15.50
CA SER A 769 23.03 11.70 -16.83
C SER A 769 22.00 10.57 -16.74
N SER A 770 21.16 10.45 -17.76
CA SER A 770 20.22 9.34 -17.89
C SER A 770 20.97 8.06 -18.29
N VAL A 771 20.84 7.01 -17.49
CA VAL A 771 21.52 5.72 -17.69
C VAL A 771 20.56 4.56 -18.04
N GLY A 772 19.25 4.79 -18.01
CA GLY A 772 18.23 3.83 -18.42
C GLY A 772 16.82 4.42 -18.45
N SER A 773 15.94 3.88 -19.31
CA SER A 773 14.53 4.31 -19.42
C SER A 773 13.65 3.15 -19.87
N GLY A 774 12.42 3.05 -19.34
CA GLY A 774 11.40 2.05 -19.67
C GLY A 774 10.04 2.47 -19.11
N ASN A 775 8.93 1.79 -19.46
CA ASN A 775 7.56 1.96 -18.93
C ASN A 775 7.31 3.18 -17.99
N ASN A 776 7.30 4.41 -18.54
CA ASN A 776 7.08 5.68 -17.83
C ASN A 776 8.07 6.06 -16.69
N TYR A 777 9.30 5.55 -16.71
CA TYR A 777 10.38 5.95 -15.79
C TYR A 777 11.72 6.25 -16.50
N THR A 778 12.55 7.08 -15.87
CA THR A 778 13.93 7.40 -16.29
C THR A 778 14.89 7.32 -15.10
N ILE A 779 16.01 6.61 -15.25
CA ILE A 779 17.04 6.49 -14.20
C ILE A 779 18.13 7.53 -14.44
N ILE A 780 18.34 8.39 -13.46
CA ILE A 780 19.40 9.40 -13.43
C ILE A 780 20.52 8.94 -12.53
N GLU A 781 21.76 9.06 -13.01
CA GLU A 781 22.95 8.66 -12.27
C GLU A 781 23.95 9.82 -12.20
N GLY A 782 24.50 10.05 -11.00
CA GLY A 782 25.59 10.99 -10.77
C GLY A 782 26.72 10.34 -9.98
N THR A 783 27.95 10.83 -10.17
CA THR A 783 29.16 10.25 -9.56
C THR A 783 29.94 11.28 -8.74
N ILE A 784 30.39 10.90 -7.56
CA ILE A 784 31.32 11.66 -6.71
C ILE A 784 32.63 10.87 -6.62
N ASN A 785 33.70 11.39 -7.21
CA ASN A 785 34.98 10.68 -7.32
C ASN A 785 35.64 10.42 -5.96
N SER A 786 35.56 11.38 -5.05
CA SER A 786 36.05 11.25 -3.67
C SER A 786 35.33 12.22 -2.75
N LEU A 787 35.04 11.78 -1.53
CA LEU A 787 34.41 12.56 -0.47
C LEU A 787 35.18 12.35 0.85
N ALA A 788 35.86 13.41 1.31
CA ALA A 788 36.66 13.35 2.53
C ALA A 788 35.80 13.19 3.80
N ALA A 789 36.39 12.65 4.86
CA ALA A 789 35.79 12.55 6.18
C ALA A 789 35.25 13.90 6.66
N GLY A 790 34.03 13.93 7.20
CA GLY A 790 33.32 15.12 7.67
C GLY A 790 32.91 16.11 6.57
N SER A 791 33.02 15.74 5.29
CA SER A 791 32.70 16.60 4.15
C SER A 791 31.36 16.24 3.51
N THR A 792 30.83 17.15 2.70
CA THR A 792 29.62 16.93 1.88
C THR A 792 29.90 17.21 0.41
N ALA A 793 29.17 16.53 -0.47
CA ALA A 793 29.14 16.76 -1.91
C ALA A 793 27.69 16.81 -2.41
N GLN A 794 27.48 17.37 -3.61
CA GLN A 794 26.14 17.54 -4.16
C GLN A 794 26.04 17.01 -5.59
N ILE A 795 24.91 16.39 -5.89
CA ILE A 795 24.44 16.08 -7.24
C ILE A 795 23.17 16.88 -7.48
N ILE A 796 23.17 17.70 -8.52
CA ILE A 796 22.06 18.60 -8.87
C ILE A 796 21.57 18.24 -10.26
N PHE A 797 20.27 18.04 -10.41
CA PHE A 797 19.65 17.87 -11.72
C PHE A 797 18.27 18.51 -11.80
N THR A 798 17.81 18.77 -13.01
CA THR A 798 16.51 19.37 -13.29
C THR A 798 15.64 18.34 -14.00
N ALA A 799 14.40 18.18 -13.53
CA ALA A 799 13.37 17.38 -14.21
C ALA A 799 12.07 18.18 -14.35
N MET A 800 11.17 17.72 -15.22
CA MET A 800 9.93 18.42 -15.56
C MET A 800 8.74 17.47 -15.40
N PRO A 801 7.75 17.78 -14.54
CA PRO A 801 6.58 16.94 -14.34
C PRO A 801 5.64 16.96 -15.55
N SER A 802 5.08 15.80 -15.88
CA SER A 802 4.28 15.59 -17.10
C SER A 802 2.76 15.52 -16.90
N ALA A 803 2.29 15.43 -15.65
CA ALA A 803 0.87 15.38 -15.31
C ALA A 803 0.57 15.94 -13.91
N VAL A 804 -0.66 16.40 -13.70
CA VAL A 804 -1.19 16.82 -12.39
C VAL A 804 -1.27 15.60 -11.47
N GLY A 805 -0.89 15.75 -10.20
CA GLY A 805 -0.98 14.67 -9.22
C GLY A 805 0.06 14.78 -8.11
N TYR A 806 0.04 13.83 -7.19
CA TYR A 806 1.09 13.67 -6.19
C TYR A 806 2.21 12.81 -6.77
N LEU A 807 3.44 13.28 -6.67
CA LEU A 807 4.65 12.56 -7.07
C LEU A 807 5.57 12.43 -5.86
N THR A 808 6.19 11.28 -5.73
CA THR A 808 7.28 11.06 -4.78
C THR A 808 8.50 10.64 -5.57
N ASN A 809 9.58 11.40 -5.44
CA ASN A 809 10.84 11.13 -6.09
C ASN A 809 11.88 10.71 -5.07
N ALA A 810 12.67 9.68 -5.37
CA ALA A 810 13.65 9.13 -4.44
C ALA A 810 15.01 8.97 -5.11
N ALA A 811 16.06 9.15 -4.32
CA ALA A 811 17.44 8.92 -4.69
C ALA A 811 18.12 8.02 -3.64
N GLN A 812 19.08 7.21 -4.10
CA GLN A 812 19.86 6.30 -3.27
C GLN A 812 21.34 6.34 -3.68
N ILE A 813 22.24 6.19 -2.71
CA ILE A 813 23.62 5.79 -2.98
C ILE A 813 23.60 4.37 -3.54
N TRP A 814 23.89 4.25 -4.83
CA TRP A 814 23.82 2.99 -5.54
C TRP A 814 25.07 2.13 -5.36
N SER A 815 26.23 2.75 -5.17
CA SER A 815 27.49 2.06 -4.86
C SER A 815 28.55 3.03 -4.35
N ALA A 816 29.47 2.56 -3.52
CA ALA A 816 30.73 3.26 -3.20
C ALA A 816 31.86 2.22 -3.09
N ASN A 817 33.11 2.62 -3.37
CA ASN A 817 34.24 1.69 -3.28
C ASN A 817 34.79 1.52 -1.85
N THR A 818 34.33 2.38 -0.93
CA THR A 818 34.68 2.36 0.48
C THR A 818 33.43 1.85 1.22
N PRO A 819 33.50 0.72 1.93
CA PRO A 819 32.34 0.13 2.57
C PRO A 819 31.70 1.08 3.58
N ASP A 820 30.38 1.18 3.49
CA ASP A 820 29.52 1.85 4.46
C ASP A 820 28.96 0.78 5.43
N PRO A 821 29.31 0.79 6.72
CA PRO A 821 29.08 -0.35 7.61
C PRO A 821 27.62 -0.59 8.03
N ASP A 822 26.76 0.41 7.90
CA ASP A 822 25.37 0.42 8.35
C ASP A 822 24.34 0.74 7.26
N SER A 823 24.81 0.89 6.01
CA SER A 823 24.00 1.02 4.80
C SER A 823 24.40 -0.03 3.76
N THR A 824 23.43 -0.55 3.00
CA THR A 824 23.67 -1.45 1.85
C THR A 824 23.34 -0.70 0.55
N PRO A 825 24.35 -0.12 -0.13
CA PRO A 825 24.14 0.57 -1.40
C PRO A 825 23.47 -0.31 -2.46
N GLY A 826 22.46 0.22 -3.12
CA GLY A 826 21.72 -0.46 -4.18
C GLY A 826 20.72 -1.53 -3.72
N SER A 827 20.44 -1.63 -2.41
CA SER A 827 19.46 -2.57 -1.85
C SER A 827 18.00 -2.31 -2.27
N ALA A 828 17.68 -1.13 -2.81
CA ALA A 828 16.37 -0.79 -3.32
C ALA A 828 16.42 -0.13 -4.71
N THR A 829 15.33 -0.26 -5.47
CA THR A 829 15.09 0.64 -6.61
C THR A 829 14.42 1.89 -6.03
N PRO A 830 15.01 3.09 -6.15
CA PRO A 830 14.54 4.26 -5.42
C PRO A 830 13.26 4.80 -6.06
N THR A 831 12.13 4.28 -5.61
CA THR A 831 10.79 4.77 -5.90
C THR A 831 10.14 5.20 -4.58
N GLY A 832 9.20 6.15 -4.63
CA GLY A 832 8.58 6.70 -3.41
C GLY A 832 7.82 5.71 -2.52
N ASN A 833 7.65 4.47 -2.97
CA ASN A 833 7.01 3.36 -2.28
C ASN A 833 8.00 2.27 -1.82
N ASN A 834 9.31 2.46 -1.98
CA ASN A 834 10.34 1.46 -1.68
C ASN A 834 11.57 2.08 -0.98
N LEU A 835 11.34 2.73 0.16
CA LEU A 835 12.42 3.20 1.03
C LEU A 835 12.74 2.08 2.02
N ASN A 836 13.98 1.57 1.97
CA ASN A 836 14.51 0.53 2.87
C ASN A 836 14.73 1.03 4.31
N GLY A 837 14.62 2.34 4.54
CA GLY A 837 14.82 2.98 5.85
C GLY A 837 16.28 3.21 6.23
N GLU A 838 17.21 3.07 5.27
CA GLU A 838 18.64 3.37 5.43
C GLU A 838 18.92 4.87 5.21
N ASP A 839 20.05 5.36 5.70
CA ASP A 839 20.43 6.77 5.60
C ASP A 839 21.11 7.12 4.26
N ASP A 840 21.41 6.12 3.44
CA ASP A 840 21.88 6.24 2.07
C ASP A 840 20.75 6.38 1.03
N VAL A 841 19.49 6.37 1.48
CA VAL A 841 18.27 6.62 0.68
C VAL A 841 17.52 7.84 1.21
N SER A 842 17.04 8.70 0.31
CA SER A 842 16.16 9.81 0.69
C SER A 842 15.15 10.12 -0.41
N ALA A 843 13.98 10.61 -0.01
CA ALA A 843 12.89 10.93 -0.90
C ALA A 843 12.32 12.34 -0.63
N VAL A 844 11.75 12.91 -1.68
CA VAL A 844 10.99 14.16 -1.64
C VAL A 844 9.66 13.96 -2.34
N ASP A 845 8.61 14.45 -1.71
CA ASP A 845 7.26 14.49 -2.27
C ASP A 845 6.94 15.89 -2.84
N MET A 846 6.10 15.90 -3.87
CA MET A 846 5.64 17.10 -4.54
C MET A 846 4.21 16.91 -5.05
N ARG A 847 3.42 17.96 -5.01
CA ARG A 847 2.06 18.01 -5.56
C ARG A 847 2.07 18.87 -6.82
N VAL A 848 2.01 18.23 -7.98
CA VAL A 848 1.92 18.90 -9.27
C VAL A 848 0.52 19.46 -9.45
N VAL A 849 0.43 20.76 -9.68
CA VAL A 849 -0.82 21.49 -9.92
C VAL A 849 -0.97 21.83 -11.41
N PRO A 850 -2.19 22.12 -11.90
CA PRO A 850 -2.44 22.41 -13.31
C PRO A 850 -1.60 23.53 -13.93
#